data_AF-A0AA38MNY6-F1
#
_entry.id   AF-A0AA38MNY6-F1
#
_cell.length_a   1.000
_cell.length_b   1.000
_cell.length_c   1.000
_cell.angle_alpha   90.00
_cell.angle_beta   90.00
_cell.angle_gamma   90.00
#
_symmetry.space_group_name_H-M   'P 1'
#
loop_
_entity.id
_entity.type
_entity.pdbx_description
1 polymer ?
#
loop_
_entity_poly.entity_id
_entity_poly.type
_entity_poly.pdbx_seq_one_letter_code
_entity_poly.pdbx_strand_id
1 'polypeptide(L)'
;MISLNDVAECPDPEYGYVTIPRQVQIIQKNRFERIHVRTCLVEVTRLITYCGMHSHSSIVSRGLYTYVHTAGRDGCKSIHQYQEYRGFYGQIISRIRPNSTISTSVTLAGGLSTDGTCRGTTYSENGISWDNVVVVATVKITVQDYLATLKLEQNEITLRGGVTCSFLNGYCIDTIIGESVWNPIEPTECSTVATLFNGEGQLIYQKNSSAANKYIVVEQGDKVFALSLEKQDTACGVTVWVTEHPRLFVAERKIISPMKDIGRNIRSENVDLTMYVNSKFLYMEQSFKRTIDRTYAHTIHRRCLLRREILRNRLALAPLTPNLISSIIKGKNGYVGKVAGEVLYILQCTPRLVEIRREKNCYLELPVKIDNQTFYMSPVTRILQRYAEQIECNSLIPPLYHINNQWTSFSPNPGNAFIPTILAVDTEAKLTFTPIQNLGAGGIYTAQEIRAAQDAMLFGHERKAINNILTRKAMGQEIDNQGISMLHMFSAEEMEKLAETTIEKMWGWFKWIGSWTSGILGIYFIIRFAKIVIEVIINAIAIQKEHGWSIKILASFWDTLTMWLLHRKHKKEVFRNMQKITERSDTPSDNNPPNPGYFPTAPDLAYMYSENFDVKPEEPSCSKVSEKPLADTRPDAKSEKKKLTKSHTITYVDLKQAIDDLKEPRNHTWF
;
A
#
# COMPACT_ATOMS: atom_id res chain seq x y z
N MET A 1 -41.37 -26.89 -55.72
CA MET A 1 -41.27 -25.58 -56.42
C MET A 1 -40.52 -24.61 -55.52
N ILE A 2 -39.76 -23.67 -56.07
CA ILE A 2 -38.95 -22.67 -55.35
C ILE A 2 -39.20 -21.30 -55.99
N SER A 3 -39.38 -20.26 -55.17
CA SER A 3 -39.49 -18.87 -55.64
C SER A 3 -38.14 -18.34 -56.12
N LEU A 4 -38.14 -17.58 -57.21
CA LEU A 4 -36.94 -16.91 -57.74
C LEU A 4 -36.78 -15.47 -57.25
N ASN A 5 -37.79 -14.90 -56.58
CA ASN A 5 -37.80 -13.47 -56.23
C ASN A 5 -36.91 -13.13 -55.03
N ASP A 6 -36.93 -13.93 -53.96
CA ASP A 6 -36.04 -13.73 -52.82
C ASP A 6 -35.88 -15.00 -51.95
N VAL A 7 -34.89 -14.95 -51.06
CA VAL A 7 -34.62 -15.91 -49.99
C VAL A 7 -35.11 -15.33 -48.67
N ALA A 8 -35.71 -16.18 -47.83
CA ALA A 8 -36.21 -15.83 -46.51
C ALA A 8 -35.18 -15.06 -45.66
N GLU A 9 -35.67 -14.13 -44.84
CA GLU A 9 -34.83 -13.33 -43.95
C GLU A 9 -34.23 -14.18 -42.82
N CYS A 10 -33.07 -13.74 -42.33
CA CYS A 10 -32.44 -14.37 -41.18
C CYS A 10 -33.06 -13.82 -39.90
N PRO A 11 -33.42 -14.67 -38.92
CA PRO A 11 -33.90 -14.20 -37.64
C PRO A 11 -32.81 -13.40 -36.91
N ASP A 12 -33.25 -12.44 -36.09
CA ASP A 12 -32.36 -11.65 -35.24
C ASP A 12 -31.61 -12.56 -34.25
N PRO A 13 -30.38 -12.17 -33.86
CA PRO A 13 -29.62 -12.93 -32.88
C PRO A 13 -30.33 -12.88 -31.52
N GLU A 14 -30.81 -14.04 -31.06
CA GLU A 14 -31.40 -14.18 -29.74
C GLU A 14 -30.36 -14.57 -28.70
N TYR A 15 -30.25 -13.78 -27.64
CA TYR A 15 -29.38 -14.06 -26.50
C TYR A 15 -30.12 -14.88 -25.45
N GLY A 16 -29.43 -15.88 -24.86
CA GLY A 16 -29.97 -16.71 -23.78
C GLY A 16 -30.18 -15.98 -22.45
N TYR A 17 -29.75 -14.72 -22.34
CA TYR A 17 -29.80 -13.92 -21.12
C TYR A 17 -30.39 -12.53 -21.36
N VAL A 18 -30.86 -11.89 -20.28
CA VAL A 18 -31.25 -10.48 -20.23
C VAL A 18 -30.36 -9.77 -19.23
N THR A 19 -29.97 -8.54 -19.55
CA THR A 19 -29.20 -7.67 -18.65
C THR A 19 -30.01 -6.39 -18.39
N ILE A 20 -30.24 -6.07 -17.12
CA ILE A 20 -31.00 -4.89 -16.70
C ILE A 20 -30.17 -4.08 -15.71
N PRO A 21 -29.94 -2.78 -15.93
CA PRO A 21 -29.20 -1.96 -14.99
C PRO A 21 -30.04 -1.65 -13.73
N ARG A 22 -29.39 -1.63 -12.57
CA ARG A 22 -29.97 -1.45 -11.24
C ARG A 22 -29.04 -0.63 -10.36
N GLN A 23 -29.63 0.14 -9.44
CA GLN A 23 -28.87 0.66 -8.30
C GLN A 23 -28.76 -0.45 -7.28
N VAL A 24 -27.55 -0.73 -6.81
CA VAL A 24 -27.29 -1.81 -5.87
C VAL A 24 -26.42 -1.35 -4.71
N GLN A 25 -26.70 -1.93 -3.55
CA GLN A 25 -25.84 -1.85 -2.39
C GLN A 25 -25.53 -3.25 -1.88
N ILE A 26 -24.26 -3.48 -1.63
CA ILE A 26 -23.75 -4.74 -1.14
C ILE A 26 -23.46 -4.58 0.34
N ILE A 27 -24.10 -5.42 1.15
CA ILE A 27 -24.09 -5.32 2.60
C ILE A 27 -23.53 -6.63 3.15
N GLN A 28 -22.59 -6.52 4.08
CA GLN A 28 -22.02 -7.66 4.77
C GLN A 28 -22.35 -7.64 6.26
N LYS A 29 -22.77 -8.78 6.81
CA LYS A 29 -22.85 -9.02 8.25
C LYS A 29 -21.45 -9.21 8.84
N ASN A 30 -21.10 -8.38 9.82
CA ASN A 30 -19.84 -8.44 10.54
C ASN A 30 -19.75 -9.74 11.35
N ARG A 31 -18.53 -10.27 11.51
CA ARG A 31 -18.23 -11.36 12.46
C ARG A 31 -17.80 -10.80 13.81
N PHE A 32 -17.12 -9.65 13.77
CA PHE A 32 -16.53 -9.01 14.92
C PHE A 32 -17.06 -7.59 15.08
N GLU A 33 -17.37 -7.21 16.32
CA GLU A 33 -17.75 -5.85 16.71
C GLU A 33 -16.82 -5.33 17.80
N ARG A 34 -16.67 -4.00 17.93
CA ARG A 34 -15.92 -3.42 19.05
C ARG A 34 -16.86 -2.99 20.17
N ILE A 35 -16.64 -3.54 21.35
CA ILE A 35 -17.37 -3.20 22.57
C ILE A 35 -16.45 -2.46 23.53
N HIS A 36 -16.99 -1.46 24.19
CA HIS A 36 -16.31 -0.69 25.21
C HIS A 36 -16.20 -1.50 26.52
N VAL A 37 -14.96 -1.68 27.00
CA VAL A 37 -14.63 -2.44 28.19
C VAL A 37 -13.84 -1.58 29.16
N ARG A 38 -14.31 -1.57 30.40
CA ARG A 38 -13.65 -0.91 31.53
C ARG A 38 -12.95 -1.95 32.37
N THR A 39 -11.73 -1.67 32.79
CA THR A 39 -10.91 -2.59 33.57
C THR A 39 -10.39 -1.94 34.84
N CYS A 40 -10.25 -2.72 35.89
CA CYS A 40 -9.62 -2.33 37.14
C CYS A 40 -8.79 -3.49 37.68
N LEU A 41 -7.54 -3.21 38.02
CA LEU A 41 -6.63 -4.14 38.67
C LEU A 41 -6.23 -3.55 40.02
N VAL A 42 -6.56 -4.24 41.10
CA VAL A 42 -6.18 -3.87 42.46
C VAL A 42 -5.10 -4.84 42.93
N GLU A 43 -3.84 -4.42 42.86
CA GLU A 43 -2.70 -5.16 43.39
C GLU A 43 -2.43 -4.70 44.82
N VAL A 44 -2.39 -5.63 45.77
CA VAL A 44 -2.14 -5.34 47.18
C VAL A 44 -0.82 -5.98 47.57
N THR A 45 0.11 -5.16 48.06
CA THR A 45 1.35 -5.64 48.68
C THR A 45 1.26 -5.40 50.18
N ARG A 46 1.09 -6.47 50.95
CA ARG A 46 1.03 -6.44 52.41
C ARG A 46 2.43 -6.65 52.99
N LEU A 47 2.82 -5.79 53.93
CA LEU A 47 4.01 -5.90 54.74
C LEU A 47 3.64 -5.93 56.23
N ILE A 48 4.01 -7.01 56.91
CA ILE A 48 3.89 -7.16 58.37
C ILE A 48 5.26 -6.94 58.98
N THR A 49 5.31 -6.09 60.00
CA THR A 49 6.52 -5.81 60.79
C THR A 49 6.22 -5.97 62.28
N TYR A 50 7.12 -6.59 63.03
CA TYR A 50 7.03 -6.67 64.49
C TYR A 50 7.40 -5.32 65.10
N CYS A 51 6.62 -4.84 66.07
CA CYS A 51 6.82 -3.57 66.74
C CYS A 51 7.33 -3.79 68.18
N GLY A 52 8.63 -3.66 68.39
CA GLY A 52 9.28 -3.94 69.68
C GLY A 52 9.16 -2.84 70.73
N MET A 53 9.62 -3.15 71.95
CA MET A 53 9.78 -2.20 73.05
C MET A 53 10.72 -1.07 72.56
N HIS A 54 10.24 0.18 72.52
CA HIS A 54 10.86 1.37 71.90
C HIS A 54 10.59 1.61 70.40
N SER A 55 9.54 1.04 69.82
CA SER A 55 9.17 1.22 68.40
C SER A 55 10.19 0.68 67.39
N HIS A 56 11.04 -0.27 67.80
CA HIS A 56 11.92 -0.98 66.87
C HIS A 56 11.09 -1.85 65.92
N SER A 57 11.31 -1.70 64.60
CA SER A 57 10.66 -2.55 63.60
C SER A 57 11.58 -3.70 63.18
N SER A 58 11.03 -4.90 63.06
CA SER A 58 11.74 -6.05 62.49
C SER A 58 10.83 -6.84 61.56
N ILE A 59 11.43 -7.49 60.55
CA ILE A 59 10.68 -8.30 59.59
C ILE A 59 10.23 -9.61 60.25
N VAL A 60 9.01 -10.03 59.96
CA VAL A 60 8.48 -11.33 60.42
C VAL A 60 8.44 -12.34 59.28
N SER A 61 8.51 -13.63 59.62
CA SER A 61 8.34 -14.70 58.64
C SER A 61 6.98 -14.57 57.95
N ARG A 62 6.97 -14.71 56.61
CA ARG A 62 5.78 -14.53 55.76
C ARG A 62 5.12 -13.14 55.89
N GLY A 63 5.92 -12.14 56.28
CA GLY A 63 5.44 -10.77 56.48
C GLY A 63 5.16 -10.01 55.18
N LEU A 64 5.85 -10.32 54.08
CA LEU A 64 5.62 -9.73 52.76
C LEU A 64 4.80 -10.69 51.88
N TYR A 65 3.66 -10.22 51.37
CA TYR A 65 2.81 -10.96 50.45
C TYR A 65 2.13 -10.04 49.44
N THR A 66 2.14 -10.40 48.16
CA THR A 66 1.49 -9.65 47.09
C THR A 66 0.40 -10.49 46.45
N TYR A 67 -0.79 -9.93 46.32
CA TYR A 67 -1.95 -10.59 45.72
C TYR A 67 -2.84 -9.60 44.98
N VAL A 68 -3.63 -10.12 44.04
CA VAL A 68 -4.69 -9.35 43.37
C VAL A 68 -5.95 -9.42 44.22
N HIS A 69 -6.46 -8.26 44.61
CA HIS A 69 -7.71 -8.15 45.36
C HIS A 69 -8.88 -7.96 44.39
N THR A 70 -9.93 -8.76 44.55
CA THR A 70 -11.15 -8.69 43.73
C THR A 70 -12.10 -7.64 44.29
N ALA A 71 -12.26 -6.51 43.60
CA ALA A 71 -13.21 -5.46 43.94
C ALA A 71 -14.66 -5.85 43.60
N GLY A 72 -14.85 -6.81 42.69
CA GLY A 72 -16.14 -7.24 42.15
C GLY A 72 -16.62 -6.33 41.03
N ARG A 73 -17.64 -6.80 40.28
CA ARG A 73 -18.24 -6.07 39.14
C ARG A 73 -18.65 -4.64 39.50
N ASP A 74 -19.36 -4.48 40.61
CA ASP A 74 -19.88 -3.18 41.04
C ASP A 74 -18.78 -2.32 41.66
N GLY A 75 -17.82 -2.93 42.36
CA GLY A 75 -16.62 -2.25 42.83
C GLY A 75 -15.84 -1.63 41.67
N CYS A 76 -15.58 -2.41 40.63
CA CYS A 76 -14.91 -1.93 39.42
C CYS A 76 -15.68 -0.80 38.71
N LYS A 77 -17.00 -0.94 38.55
CA LYS A 77 -17.86 0.12 38.01
C LYS A 77 -17.81 1.39 38.85
N SER A 78 -17.84 1.25 40.18
CA SER A 78 -17.82 2.38 41.11
C SER A 78 -16.51 3.17 41.02
N ILE A 79 -15.38 2.49 40.83
CA ILE A 79 -14.07 3.13 40.61
C ILE A 79 -14.11 4.00 39.35
N HIS A 80 -14.66 3.48 38.25
CA HIS A 80 -14.80 4.22 36.99
C HIS A 80 -15.80 5.37 37.07
N GLN A 81 -16.88 5.23 37.83
CA GLN A 81 -17.97 6.22 37.91
C GLN A 81 -17.70 7.33 38.92
N TYR A 82 -17.20 6.99 40.10
CA TYR A 82 -17.01 7.91 41.23
C TYR A 82 -15.56 8.30 41.45
N GLN A 83 -14.60 7.69 40.75
CA GLN A 83 -13.16 7.94 40.92
C GLN A 83 -12.65 7.63 42.34
N GLU A 84 -13.35 6.73 43.03
CA GLU A 84 -13.08 6.32 44.40
C GLU A 84 -13.26 4.81 44.55
N TYR A 85 -12.45 4.20 45.39
CA TYR A 85 -12.59 2.80 45.81
C TYR A 85 -12.88 2.73 47.31
N ARG A 86 -14.02 2.14 47.68
CA ARG A 86 -14.50 2.03 49.07
C ARG A 86 -14.47 0.59 49.62
N GLY A 87 -13.82 -0.34 48.91
CA GLY A 87 -13.86 -1.77 49.19
C GLY A 87 -12.68 -2.32 50.02
N PHE A 88 -11.57 -1.58 50.14
CA PHE A 88 -10.37 -2.10 50.80
C PHE A 88 -10.39 -1.83 52.31
N TYR A 89 -10.78 -2.82 53.12
CA TYR A 89 -10.79 -2.73 54.59
C TYR A 89 -11.49 -1.47 55.16
N GLY A 90 -12.57 -1.01 54.50
CA GLY A 90 -13.33 0.17 54.91
C GLY A 90 -12.66 1.53 54.63
N GLN A 91 -11.50 1.53 53.97
CA GLN A 91 -10.76 2.73 53.63
C GLN A 91 -11.20 3.27 52.27
N ILE A 92 -11.24 4.61 52.15
CA ILE A 92 -11.64 5.29 50.92
C ILE A 92 -10.38 5.76 50.20
N ILE A 93 -10.09 5.14 49.05
CA ILE A 93 -9.02 5.58 48.16
C ILE A 93 -9.67 6.45 47.08
N SER A 94 -9.43 7.76 47.13
CA SER A 94 -10.02 8.73 46.21
C SER A 94 -9.01 9.26 45.20
N ARG A 95 -9.50 10.08 44.24
CA ARG A 95 -8.70 10.72 43.17
C ARG A 95 -8.12 9.72 42.16
N ILE A 96 -8.83 8.63 41.90
CA ILE A 96 -8.46 7.64 40.89
C ILE A 96 -8.83 8.19 39.51
N ARG A 97 -7.84 8.58 38.70
CA ARG A 97 -8.11 9.10 37.35
C ARG A 97 -8.39 7.94 36.36
N PRO A 98 -9.25 8.14 35.35
CA PRO A 98 -9.38 7.18 34.25
C PRO A 98 -8.05 6.98 33.53
N ASN A 99 -7.78 5.77 33.04
CA ASN A 99 -6.53 5.42 32.33
C ASN A 99 -5.26 5.74 33.14
N SER A 100 -5.28 5.52 34.45
CA SER A 100 -4.15 5.81 35.33
C SER A 100 -3.90 4.71 36.35
N THR A 101 -2.72 4.74 36.96
CA THR A 101 -2.35 3.92 38.10
C THR A 101 -2.09 4.82 39.30
N ILE A 102 -2.73 4.52 40.43
CA ILE A 102 -2.50 5.17 41.72
C ILE A 102 -1.98 4.15 42.71
N SER A 103 -1.10 4.57 43.62
CA SER A 103 -0.62 3.73 44.71
C SER A 103 -0.74 4.49 46.03
N THR A 104 -1.40 3.86 47.01
CA THR A 104 -1.62 4.41 48.35
C THR A 104 -1.27 3.37 49.39
N SER A 105 -0.63 3.79 50.48
CA SER A 105 -0.36 2.92 51.63
C SER A 105 -1.42 3.09 52.70
N VAL A 106 -1.88 1.97 53.25
CA VAL A 106 -2.98 1.88 54.22
C VAL A 106 -2.54 0.98 55.37
N THR A 107 -2.72 1.41 56.60
CA THR A 107 -2.46 0.56 57.78
C THR A 107 -3.68 -0.33 58.05
N LEU A 108 -3.50 -1.65 57.95
CA LEU A 108 -4.56 -2.65 58.16
C LEU A 108 -4.73 -3.02 59.63
N ALA A 109 -3.63 -3.07 60.39
CA ALA A 109 -3.60 -3.41 61.80
C ALA A 109 -2.38 -2.76 62.48
N GLY A 110 -2.51 -2.47 63.77
CA GLY A 110 -1.56 -1.67 64.52
C GLY A 110 -1.68 -0.16 64.24
N GLY A 111 -0.78 0.61 64.82
CA GLY A 111 -0.69 2.05 64.63
C GLY A 111 0.70 2.47 64.18
N LEU A 112 0.77 3.37 63.21
CA LEU A 112 1.98 4.08 62.83
C LEU A 112 1.70 5.56 62.95
N SER A 113 2.56 6.25 63.67
CA SER A 113 2.50 7.70 63.82
C SER A 113 3.68 8.33 63.09
N THR A 114 3.51 9.59 62.70
CA THR A 114 4.48 10.36 61.89
C THR A 114 5.78 10.67 62.63
N ASP A 115 5.76 10.54 63.95
CA ASP A 115 6.91 10.66 64.86
C ASP A 115 7.77 9.37 64.92
N GLY A 116 7.41 8.34 64.15
CA GLY A 116 8.12 7.06 64.12
C GLY A 116 7.71 6.09 65.22
N THR A 117 6.68 6.43 66.02
CA THR A 117 6.14 5.50 67.01
C THR A 117 5.26 4.43 66.35
N CYS A 118 5.46 3.17 66.75
CA CYS A 118 4.61 2.06 66.33
C CYS A 118 3.83 1.49 67.52
N ARG A 119 2.60 1.02 67.26
CA ARG A 119 1.78 0.28 68.21
C ARG A 119 1.40 -1.04 67.59
N GLY A 120 1.99 -2.13 68.07
CA GLY A 120 1.68 -3.47 67.60
C GLY A 120 0.32 -3.95 68.10
N THR A 121 -0.33 -4.78 67.29
CA THR A 121 -1.55 -5.51 67.63
C THR A 121 -1.42 -6.94 67.14
N THR A 122 -2.26 -7.85 67.64
CA THR A 122 -2.36 -9.19 67.07
C THR A 122 -3.10 -9.15 65.74
N TYR A 123 -2.52 -9.74 64.69
CA TYR A 123 -3.13 -9.84 63.35
C TYR A 123 -3.13 -11.29 62.90
N SER A 124 -4.26 -11.77 62.37
CA SER A 124 -4.39 -13.12 61.85
C SER A 124 -4.96 -13.13 60.43
N GLU A 125 -4.32 -13.90 59.55
CA GLU A 125 -4.72 -14.06 58.15
C GLU A 125 -4.33 -15.46 57.67
N ASN A 126 -5.22 -16.13 56.93
CA ASN A 126 -4.99 -17.46 56.36
C ASN A 126 -4.52 -18.52 57.39
N GLY A 127 -5.04 -18.45 58.62
CA GLY A 127 -4.72 -19.41 59.70
C GLY A 127 -3.38 -19.16 60.40
N ILE A 128 -2.64 -18.12 60.05
CA ILE A 128 -1.41 -17.70 60.73
C ILE A 128 -1.71 -16.46 61.56
N SER A 129 -1.24 -16.45 62.81
CA SER A 129 -1.36 -15.30 63.71
C SER A 129 0.02 -14.75 64.02
N TRP A 130 0.16 -13.43 63.94
CA TRP A 130 1.35 -12.69 64.35
C TRP A 130 0.98 -11.79 65.52
N ASP A 131 1.82 -11.79 66.55
CA ASP A 131 1.59 -10.98 67.74
C ASP A 131 2.48 -9.73 67.77
N ASN A 132 1.92 -8.65 68.33
CA ASN A 132 2.57 -7.34 68.45
C ASN A 132 3.16 -6.82 67.12
N VAL A 133 2.34 -6.86 66.06
CA VAL A 133 2.73 -6.45 64.71
C VAL A 133 1.98 -5.21 64.22
N VAL A 134 2.60 -4.51 63.28
CA VAL A 134 2.00 -3.49 62.45
C VAL A 134 1.92 -4.00 61.02
N VAL A 135 0.76 -3.85 60.40
CA VAL A 135 0.46 -4.32 59.05
C VAL A 135 0.16 -3.14 58.16
N VAL A 136 1.02 -2.92 57.16
CA VAL A 136 0.84 -1.90 56.14
C VAL A 136 0.59 -2.58 54.81
N ALA A 137 -0.43 -2.14 54.09
CA ALA A 137 -0.73 -2.58 52.74
C ALA A 137 -0.53 -1.41 51.77
N THR A 138 0.32 -1.62 50.78
CA THR A 138 0.40 -0.75 49.61
C THR A 138 -0.59 -1.25 48.57
N VAL A 139 -1.65 -0.47 48.35
CA VAL A 139 -2.70 -0.76 47.38
C VAL A 139 -2.38 0.00 46.11
N LYS A 140 -2.17 -0.71 45.02
CA LYS A 140 -1.93 -0.17 43.68
C LYS A 140 -3.14 -0.47 42.82
N ILE A 141 -3.85 0.57 42.40
CA ILE A 141 -5.06 0.47 41.58
C ILE A 141 -4.70 0.97 40.18
N THR A 142 -4.85 0.10 39.18
CA THR A 142 -4.71 0.44 37.76
C THR A 142 -6.07 0.40 37.11
N VAL A 143 -6.46 1.47 36.45
CA VAL A 143 -7.77 1.61 35.81
C VAL A 143 -7.56 1.91 34.34
N GLN A 144 -8.15 1.12 33.44
CA GLN A 144 -8.04 1.35 32.00
C GLN A 144 -9.40 1.22 31.31
N ASP A 145 -9.57 1.95 30.22
CA ASP A 145 -10.74 1.96 29.38
C ASP A 145 -10.33 1.76 27.90
N TYR A 146 -10.93 0.77 27.23
CA TYR A 146 -10.58 0.43 25.85
C TYR A 146 -11.69 -0.31 25.09
N LEU A 147 -11.51 -0.43 23.77
CA LEU A 147 -12.38 -1.22 22.91
C LEU A 147 -11.83 -2.66 22.76
N ALA A 148 -12.64 -3.64 23.15
CA ALA A 148 -12.37 -5.07 22.98
C ALA A 148 -13.15 -5.64 21.80
N THR A 149 -12.72 -6.81 21.31
CA THR A 149 -13.34 -7.47 20.15
C THR A 149 -14.39 -8.47 20.61
N LEU A 150 -15.64 -8.27 20.21
CA LEU A 150 -16.76 -9.19 20.40
C LEU A 150 -16.94 -10.05 19.15
N LYS A 151 -17.04 -11.37 19.32
CA LYS A 151 -17.47 -12.30 18.27
C LYS A 151 -18.99 -12.42 18.29
N LEU A 152 -19.64 -11.94 17.23
CA LEU A 152 -21.11 -11.82 17.18
C LEU A 152 -21.85 -13.17 17.17
N GLU A 153 -21.23 -14.23 16.64
CA GLU A 153 -21.86 -15.56 16.54
C GLU A 153 -21.63 -16.46 17.76
N GLN A 154 -20.63 -16.17 18.59
CA GLN A 154 -20.13 -17.09 19.63
C GLN A 154 -20.41 -16.60 21.06
N ASN A 155 -21.04 -15.44 21.24
CA ASN A 155 -21.19 -14.79 22.56
C ASN A 155 -19.84 -14.68 23.32
N GLU A 156 -18.75 -14.45 22.60
CA GLU A 156 -17.40 -14.42 23.15
C GLU A 156 -16.77 -13.04 22.95
N ILE A 157 -16.28 -12.44 24.04
CA ILE A 157 -15.45 -11.22 24.00
C ILE A 157 -13.99 -11.58 24.26
N THR A 158 -13.10 -11.08 23.41
CA THR A 158 -11.64 -11.25 23.55
C THR A 158 -11.05 -9.97 24.13
N LEU A 159 -10.44 -10.08 25.32
CA LEU A 159 -9.79 -8.97 26.03
C LEU A 159 -8.35 -8.78 25.56
N ARG A 160 -7.72 -7.65 25.88
CA ARG A 160 -6.33 -7.34 25.49
C ARG A 160 -5.29 -8.36 26.00
N GLY A 161 -5.64 -9.12 27.03
CA GLY A 161 -4.80 -10.15 27.65
C GLY A 161 -4.84 -11.47 26.89
N GLY A 162 -5.66 -11.57 25.85
CA GLY A 162 -5.92 -12.82 25.12
C GLY A 162 -6.96 -13.72 25.79
N VAL A 163 -7.48 -13.33 26.96
CA VAL A 163 -8.56 -14.05 27.65
C VAL A 163 -9.88 -13.84 26.91
N THR A 164 -10.58 -14.95 26.66
CA THR A 164 -11.92 -14.99 26.06
C THR A 164 -12.97 -15.26 27.13
N CYS A 165 -14.00 -14.42 27.20
CA CYS A 165 -15.06 -14.52 28.20
C CYS A 165 -16.45 -14.49 27.54
N SER A 166 -17.48 -15.00 28.22
CA SER A 166 -18.89 -14.89 27.77
C SER A 166 -19.32 -13.43 27.80
N PHE A 167 -19.78 -12.89 26.66
CA PHE A 167 -20.18 -11.48 26.55
C PHE A 167 -21.42 -11.16 27.39
N LEU A 168 -22.42 -12.05 27.42
CA LEU A 168 -23.63 -11.88 28.23
C LEU A 168 -23.36 -11.74 29.75
N ASN A 169 -22.24 -12.26 30.26
CA ASN A 169 -21.90 -12.12 31.68
C ASN A 169 -21.62 -10.67 32.08
N GLY A 170 -21.18 -9.82 31.12
CA GLY A 170 -20.88 -8.41 31.39
C GLY A 170 -19.73 -8.19 32.39
N TYR A 171 -18.93 -9.23 32.65
CA TYR A 171 -17.88 -9.27 33.66
C TYR A 171 -16.91 -10.43 33.38
N CYS A 172 -15.61 -10.21 33.57
CA CYS A 172 -14.57 -11.23 33.53
C CYS A 172 -13.37 -10.82 34.38
N ILE A 173 -12.54 -11.79 34.80
CA ILE A 173 -11.33 -11.56 35.58
C ILE A 173 -10.13 -12.17 34.87
N ASP A 174 -9.04 -11.39 34.77
CA ASP A 174 -7.74 -11.78 34.25
C ASP A 174 -6.69 -11.42 35.31
N THR A 175 -5.73 -12.31 35.58
CA THR A 175 -4.67 -12.05 36.57
C THR A 175 -3.72 -10.94 36.12
N ILE A 176 -3.63 -10.66 34.81
CA ILE A 176 -2.72 -9.66 34.23
C ILE A 176 -3.42 -8.30 34.08
N ILE A 177 -4.68 -8.30 33.66
CA ILE A 177 -5.44 -7.06 33.35
C ILE A 177 -6.38 -6.67 34.49
N GLY A 178 -6.67 -7.60 35.40
CA GLY A 178 -7.62 -7.42 36.49
C GLY A 178 -9.05 -7.72 36.06
N GLU A 179 -9.99 -7.10 36.76
CA GLU A 179 -11.42 -7.25 36.53
C GLU A 179 -11.84 -6.37 35.34
N SER A 180 -12.56 -6.96 34.40
CA SER A 180 -13.06 -6.33 33.19
C SER A 180 -14.57 -6.33 33.19
N VAL A 181 -15.19 -5.19 32.88
CA VAL A 181 -16.63 -4.97 32.95
C VAL A 181 -17.11 -4.25 31.70
N TRP A 182 -18.27 -4.67 31.20
CA TRP A 182 -18.92 -4.06 30.05
C TRP A 182 -20.45 -4.17 30.16
N ASN A 183 -21.14 -3.49 29.25
CA ASN A 183 -22.59 -3.56 29.13
C ASN A 183 -22.96 -4.70 28.18
N PRO A 184 -23.69 -5.73 28.65
CA PRO A 184 -24.09 -6.88 27.83
C PRO A 184 -25.36 -6.54 27.02
N ILE A 185 -25.34 -5.42 26.28
CA ILE A 185 -26.42 -5.05 25.38
C ILE A 185 -26.03 -5.56 24.00
N GLU A 186 -26.84 -6.47 23.46
CA GLU A 186 -26.62 -6.97 22.10
C GLU A 186 -26.66 -5.79 21.11
N PRO A 187 -25.66 -5.69 20.21
CA PRO A 187 -25.66 -4.65 19.18
C PRO A 187 -26.94 -4.75 18.34
N THR A 188 -27.52 -3.61 17.96
CA THR A 188 -28.67 -3.61 17.05
C THR A 188 -28.30 -4.25 15.73
N GLU A 189 -29.25 -4.90 15.06
CA GLU A 189 -29.02 -5.60 13.77
C GLU A 189 -28.24 -4.70 12.78
N CYS A 190 -28.60 -3.42 12.68
CA CYS A 190 -27.95 -2.46 11.78
C CYS A 190 -26.60 -1.94 12.21
N SER A 191 -26.23 -2.09 13.48
CA SER A 191 -24.86 -1.81 13.91
C SER A 191 -23.91 -2.92 13.50
N THR A 192 -24.42 -4.14 13.24
CA THR A 192 -23.61 -5.32 12.88
C THR A 192 -23.40 -5.51 11.38
N VAL A 193 -23.81 -4.55 10.55
CA VAL A 193 -23.65 -4.64 9.09
C VAL A 193 -22.75 -3.53 8.54
N ALA A 194 -22.01 -3.88 7.50
CA ALA A 194 -21.13 -2.98 6.77
C ALA A 194 -21.53 -2.88 5.29
N THR A 195 -21.48 -1.68 4.72
CA THR A 195 -21.62 -1.48 3.27
C THR A 195 -20.27 -1.73 2.60
N LEU A 196 -20.23 -2.61 1.61
CA LEU A 196 -19.04 -2.89 0.78
C LEU A 196 -19.02 -2.09 -0.52
N PHE A 197 -20.21 -1.79 -1.04
CA PHE A 197 -20.39 -1.09 -2.30
C PHE A 197 -21.77 -0.45 -2.34
N ASN A 198 -21.86 0.74 -2.92
CA ASN A 198 -23.11 1.42 -3.28
C ASN A 198 -22.89 2.08 -4.64
N GLY A 199 -23.64 1.64 -5.66
CA GLY A 199 -23.43 2.08 -7.03
C GLY A 199 -24.29 1.35 -8.04
N GLU A 200 -23.88 1.41 -9.30
CA GLU A 200 -24.61 0.77 -10.39
C GLU A 200 -24.16 -0.68 -10.59
N GLY A 201 -25.12 -1.55 -10.86
CA GLY A 201 -24.90 -2.96 -11.15
C GLY A 201 -25.82 -3.47 -12.26
N GLN A 202 -25.45 -4.59 -12.85
CA GLN A 202 -26.20 -5.26 -13.90
C GLN A 202 -26.87 -6.51 -13.36
N LEU A 203 -28.20 -6.52 -13.31
CA LEU A 203 -28.99 -7.70 -13.01
C LEU A 203 -29.07 -8.58 -14.26
N ILE A 204 -28.66 -9.83 -14.13
CA ILE A 204 -28.61 -10.82 -15.21
C ILE A 204 -29.51 -11.99 -14.84
N TYR A 205 -30.36 -12.42 -15.79
CA TYR A 205 -31.15 -13.63 -15.66
C TYR A 205 -31.35 -14.31 -17.02
N GLN A 206 -31.63 -15.61 -17.00
CA GLN A 206 -31.80 -16.43 -18.20
C GLN A 206 -33.25 -16.36 -18.70
N LYS A 207 -33.47 -16.15 -20.01
CA LYS A 207 -34.83 -15.96 -20.58
C LYS A 207 -35.75 -17.19 -20.45
N ASN A 208 -35.19 -18.40 -20.50
CA ASN A 208 -35.96 -19.65 -20.70
C ASN A 208 -36.01 -20.56 -19.47
N SER A 209 -35.70 -20.05 -18.27
CA SER A 209 -35.83 -20.84 -17.05
C SER A 209 -36.77 -20.14 -16.07
N SER A 210 -37.90 -20.78 -15.77
CA SER A 210 -38.87 -20.33 -14.76
C SER A 210 -38.26 -20.29 -13.35
N ALA A 211 -37.12 -20.95 -13.16
CA ALA A 211 -36.27 -20.92 -11.98
C ALA A 211 -34.87 -20.35 -12.31
N ALA A 212 -34.78 -19.39 -13.24
CA ALA A 212 -33.50 -18.81 -13.64
C ALA A 212 -32.78 -18.18 -12.44
N ASN A 213 -31.59 -18.69 -12.15
CA ASN A 213 -30.66 -18.04 -11.24
C ASN A 213 -30.44 -16.59 -11.69
N LYS A 214 -30.64 -15.66 -10.77
CA LYS A 214 -30.40 -14.24 -10.98
C LYS A 214 -29.01 -13.92 -10.46
N TYR A 215 -28.30 -13.08 -11.17
CA TYR A 215 -26.96 -12.64 -10.79
C TYR A 215 -26.90 -11.12 -10.82
N ILE A 216 -26.16 -10.53 -9.89
CA ILE A 216 -25.74 -9.14 -9.99
C ILE A 216 -24.27 -9.11 -10.38
N VAL A 217 -23.93 -8.32 -11.39
CA VAL A 217 -22.55 -8.07 -11.81
C VAL A 217 -22.25 -6.60 -11.63
N VAL A 218 -21.15 -6.30 -10.94
CA VAL A 218 -20.67 -4.95 -10.68
C VAL A 218 -19.31 -4.80 -11.36
N GLU A 219 -19.18 -3.74 -12.16
CA GLU A 219 -17.95 -3.38 -12.90
C GLU A 219 -17.75 -1.85 -12.79
N GLN A 220 -17.46 -1.34 -11.59
CA GLN A 220 -17.31 0.09 -11.33
C GLN A 220 -16.03 0.40 -10.54
N GLY A 221 -15.10 1.15 -11.14
CA GLY A 221 -13.84 1.54 -10.48
C GLY A 221 -12.97 0.33 -10.14
N ASP A 222 -12.62 0.18 -8.87
CA ASP A 222 -11.89 -0.96 -8.30
C ASP A 222 -12.81 -2.09 -7.79
N LYS A 223 -14.13 -1.96 -8.02
CA LYS A 223 -15.12 -2.96 -7.64
C LYS A 223 -15.55 -3.77 -8.85
N VAL A 224 -15.05 -5.01 -8.91
CA VAL A 224 -15.34 -5.97 -10.00
C VAL A 224 -15.65 -7.34 -9.41
N PHE A 225 -16.94 -7.69 -9.37
CA PHE A 225 -17.41 -8.94 -8.78
C PHE A 225 -18.80 -9.32 -9.30
N ALA A 226 -19.19 -10.56 -9.06
CA ALA A 226 -20.55 -11.02 -9.28
C ALA A 226 -21.05 -11.80 -8.07
N LEU A 227 -22.36 -11.77 -7.85
CA LEU A 227 -23.06 -12.49 -6.78
C LEU A 227 -24.34 -13.09 -7.34
N SER A 228 -24.71 -14.28 -6.85
CA SER A 228 -26.02 -14.87 -7.13
C SER A 228 -27.07 -14.31 -6.18
N LEU A 229 -28.31 -14.24 -6.65
CA LEU A 229 -29.46 -13.80 -5.86
C LEU A 229 -30.39 -15.00 -5.69
N GLU A 230 -30.48 -15.53 -4.47
CA GLU A 230 -31.23 -16.75 -4.17
C GLU A 230 -32.66 -16.43 -3.72
N LYS A 231 -32.79 -15.95 -2.48
CA LYS A 231 -34.08 -15.65 -1.84
C LYS A 231 -34.12 -14.21 -1.34
N GLN A 232 -35.31 -13.64 -1.27
CA GLN A 232 -35.51 -12.37 -0.59
C GLN A 232 -35.58 -12.58 0.92
N ASP A 233 -34.99 -11.65 1.64
CA ASP A 233 -35.00 -11.56 3.09
C ASP A 233 -35.10 -10.08 3.50
N THR A 234 -35.09 -9.80 4.78
CA THR A 234 -35.06 -8.44 5.32
C THR A 234 -33.82 -8.26 6.18
N ALA A 235 -33.00 -7.26 5.85
CA ALA A 235 -31.91 -6.81 6.69
C ALA A 235 -32.10 -5.32 6.96
N CYS A 236 -32.06 -4.91 8.23
CA CYS A 236 -32.22 -3.49 8.59
C CYS A 236 -33.56 -2.85 8.18
N GLY A 237 -34.64 -3.63 8.14
CA GLY A 237 -35.94 -3.15 7.67
C GLY A 237 -36.00 -2.84 6.17
N VAL A 238 -35.00 -3.29 5.40
CA VAL A 238 -34.95 -3.19 3.94
C VAL A 238 -34.98 -4.59 3.33
N THR A 239 -35.72 -4.75 2.25
CA THR A 239 -35.73 -6.00 1.47
C THR A 239 -34.39 -6.18 0.78
N VAL A 240 -33.74 -7.31 1.04
CA VAL A 240 -32.45 -7.68 0.49
C VAL A 240 -32.53 -9.06 -0.15
N TRP A 241 -31.62 -9.36 -1.05
CA TRP A 241 -31.39 -10.70 -1.57
C TRP A 241 -30.27 -11.37 -0.80
N VAL A 242 -30.51 -12.60 -0.36
CA VAL A 242 -29.47 -13.50 0.14
C VAL A 242 -28.69 -14.03 -1.05
N THR A 243 -27.37 -14.07 -0.90
CA THR A 243 -26.45 -14.58 -1.92
C THR A 243 -25.96 -15.97 -1.55
N GLU A 244 -25.14 -16.58 -2.41
CA GLU A 244 -24.44 -17.84 -2.13
C GLU A 244 -23.55 -17.76 -0.86
N HIS A 245 -23.27 -16.54 -0.41
CA HIS A 245 -22.56 -16.24 0.82
C HIS A 245 -23.52 -15.80 1.93
N PRO A 246 -23.62 -16.53 3.06
CA PRO A 246 -24.66 -16.32 4.08
C PRO A 246 -24.55 -14.99 4.84
N ARG A 247 -23.40 -14.31 4.78
CA ARG A 247 -23.16 -13.00 5.41
C ARG A 247 -23.23 -11.85 4.42
N LEU A 248 -23.53 -12.11 3.16
CA LEU A 248 -23.51 -11.12 2.10
C LEU A 248 -24.88 -10.99 1.48
N PHE A 249 -25.34 -9.74 1.41
CA PHE A 249 -26.68 -9.39 0.98
C PHE A 249 -26.63 -8.32 -0.10
N VAL A 250 -27.59 -8.36 -1.01
CA VAL A 250 -27.74 -7.40 -2.09
C VAL A 250 -29.06 -6.68 -1.96
N ALA A 251 -29.01 -5.39 -1.67
CA ALA A 251 -30.17 -4.53 -1.82
C ALA A 251 -30.17 -3.95 -3.24
N GLU A 252 -31.23 -4.21 -4.02
CA GLU A 252 -31.38 -3.63 -5.36
C GLU A 252 -32.63 -2.73 -5.47
N ARG A 253 -32.51 -1.65 -6.24
CA ARG A 253 -33.63 -0.77 -6.63
C ARG A 253 -33.49 -0.31 -8.07
N LYS A 254 -34.58 0.26 -8.61
CA LYS A 254 -34.51 1.01 -9.87
C LYS A 254 -33.64 2.26 -9.66
N ILE A 255 -32.85 2.62 -10.68
CA ILE A 255 -31.85 3.70 -10.63
C ILE A 255 -32.42 5.06 -10.19
N ILE A 256 -33.71 5.29 -10.45
CA ILE A 256 -34.40 6.55 -10.15
C ILE A 256 -34.57 6.78 -8.64
N SER A 257 -34.37 5.75 -7.81
CA SER A 257 -34.54 5.85 -6.35
C SER A 257 -33.18 5.90 -5.63
N PRO A 258 -32.85 7.00 -4.93
CA PRO A 258 -31.63 7.06 -4.14
C PRO A 258 -31.65 6.02 -3.02
N MET A 259 -30.53 5.34 -2.79
CA MET A 259 -30.35 4.42 -1.67
C MET A 259 -29.78 5.14 -0.47
N LYS A 260 -30.45 5.03 0.67
CA LYS A 260 -29.87 5.40 1.96
C LYS A 260 -28.79 4.39 2.32
N ASP A 261 -27.63 4.85 2.78
CA ASP A 261 -26.56 3.95 3.18
C ASP A 261 -26.97 3.06 4.36
N ILE A 262 -26.75 1.74 4.21
CA ILE A 262 -27.11 0.73 5.21
C ILE A 262 -25.81 0.22 5.86
N GLY A 263 -25.54 0.70 7.07
CA GLY A 263 -24.37 0.28 7.85
C GLY A 263 -23.17 1.22 7.73
N ARG A 264 -22.00 0.73 8.13
CA ARG A 264 -20.74 1.48 8.17
C ARG A 264 -19.72 0.93 7.17
N ASN A 265 -18.59 1.60 7.01
CA ASN A 265 -17.47 1.04 6.24
C ASN A 265 -16.95 -0.24 6.89
N ILE A 266 -16.51 -1.19 6.07
CA ILE A 266 -15.94 -2.42 6.58
C ILE A 266 -14.60 -2.16 7.28
N ARG A 267 -14.39 -2.91 8.36
CA ARG A 267 -13.13 -2.91 9.10
C ARG A 267 -12.28 -4.12 8.70
N SER A 268 -10.97 -3.98 8.84
CA SER A 268 -10.00 -5.00 8.44
C SER A 268 -10.26 -6.38 9.07
N GLU A 269 -10.76 -6.42 10.30
CA GLU A 269 -11.02 -7.70 11.00
C GLU A 269 -12.23 -8.46 10.42
N ASN A 270 -13.12 -7.76 9.70
CA ASN A 270 -14.33 -8.33 9.12
C ASN A 270 -14.18 -8.72 7.64
N VAL A 271 -13.04 -8.44 7.02
CA VAL A 271 -12.76 -8.82 5.62
C VAL A 271 -12.70 -10.34 5.49
N ASP A 272 -13.44 -10.90 4.55
CA ASP A 272 -13.47 -12.34 4.27
C ASP A 272 -12.84 -12.67 2.91
N LEU A 273 -11.60 -13.16 2.94
CA LEU A 273 -10.85 -13.48 1.73
C LEU A 273 -11.49 -14.59 0.89
N THR A 274 -12.21 -15.53 1.50
CA THR A 274 -12.91 -16.59 0.76
C THR A 274 -14.05 -15.99 -0.06
N MET A 275 -14.83 -15.08 0.53
CA MET A 275 -15.88 -14.35 -0.18
C MET A 275 -15.31 -13.49 -1.32
N TYR A 276 -14.14 -12.88 -1.10
CA TYR A 276 -13.45 -12.11 -2.12
C TYR A 276 -13.07 -12.95 -3.35
N VAL A 277 -12.51 -14.14 -3.12
CA VAL A 277 -12.08 -15.04 -4.19
C VAL A 277 -13.29 -15.65 -4.91
N ASN A 278 -14.30 -16.10 -4.18
CA ASN A 278 -15.48 -16.74 -4.76
C ASN A 278 -16.29 -15.77 -5.65
N SER A 279 -16.50 -14.53 -5.19
CA SER A 279 -17.20 -13.51 -5.98
C SER A 279 -16.45 -13.13 -7.27
N LYS A 280 -15.12 -13.25 -7.31
CA LYS A 280 -14.32 -13.13 -8.54
C LYS A 280 -14.46 -14.32 -9.46
N PHE A 281 -14.48 -15.54 -8.93
CA PHE A 281 -14.71 -16.73 -9.75
C PHE A 281 -16.08 -16.69 -10.42
N LEU A 282 -17.11 -16.29 -9.67
CA LEU A 282 -18.45 -16.12 -10.21
C LEU A 282 -18.50 -15.02 -11.29
N TYR A 283 -17.79 -13.91 -11.08
CA TYR A 283 -17.65 -12.87 -12.09
C TYR A 283 -17.03 -13.41 -13.39
N MET A 284 -15.94 -14.16 -13.26
CA MET A 284 -15.25 -14.76 -14.39
C MET A 284 -16.16 -15.73 -15.15
N GLU A 285 -16.88 -16.60 -14.44
CA GLU A 285 -17.86 -17.52 -15.03
C GLU A 285 -18.94 -16.77 -15.81
N GLN A 286 -19.56 -15.75 -15.22
CA GLN A 286 -20.61 -14.97 -15.89
C GLN A 286 -20.08 -14.16 -17.06
N SER A 287 -18.85 -13.66 -16.99
CA SER A 287 -18.19 -12.96 -18.09
C SER A 287 -17.95 -13.91 -19.28
N PHE A 288 -17.42 -15.12 -19.02
CA PHE A 288 -17.25 -16.13 -20.06
C PHE A 288 -18.57 -16.58 -20.67
N LYS A 289 -19.57 -16.90 -19.85
CA LYS A 289 -20.89 -17.35 -20.31
C LYS A 289 -21.53 -16.33 -21.25
N ARG A 290 -21.57 -15.05 -20.86
CA ARG A 290 -22.10 -13.97 -21.70
C ARG A 290 -21.33 -13.81 -23.01
N THR A 291 -20.00 -13.89 -22.95
CA THR A 291 -19.12 -13.72 -24.12
C THR A 291 -19.31 -14.86 -25.12
N ILE A 292 -19.41 -16.10 -24.63
CA ILE A 292 -19.68 -17.29 -25.44
C ILE A 292 -21.07 -17.19 -26.07
N ASP A 293 -22.12 -16.90 -25.28
CA ASP A 293 -23.49 -16.79 -25.77
C ASP A 293 -23.62 -15.71 -26.86
N ARG A 294 -23.03 -14.53 -26.63
CA ARG A 294 -23.01 -13.44 -27.61
C ARG A 294 -22.29 -13.83 -28.89
N THR A 295 -21.12 -14.46 -28.76
CA THR A 295 -20.31 -14.88 -29.91
C THR A 295 -21.02 -15.98 -30.70
N TYR A 296 -21.66 -16.92 -30.01
CA TYR A 296 -22.43 -17.99 -30.61
C TYR A 296 -23.63 -17.45 -31.39
N ALA A 297 -24.44 -16.56 -30.79
CA ALA A 297 -25.58 -15.92 -31.44
C ALA A 297 -25.14 -15.14 -32.69
N HIS A 298 -24.07 -14.34 -32.60
CA HIS A 298 -23.52 -13.63 -33.76
C HIS A 298 -22.99 -14.58 -34.85
N THR A 299 -22.34 -15.68 -34.46
CA THR A 299 -21.79 -16.65 -35.42
C THR A 299 -22.90 -17.37 -36.18
N ILE A 300 -23.97 -17.78 -35.50
CA ILE A 300 -25.15 -18.37 -36.14
C ILE A 300 -25.80 -17.38 -37.10
N HIS A 301 -26.01 -16.14 -36.65
CA HIS A 301 -26.63 -15.12 -37.49
C HIS A 301 -25.78 -14.82 -38.74
N ARG A 302 -24.46 -14.65 -38.59
CA ARG A 302 -23.53 -14.49 -39.73
C ARG A 302 -23.53 -15.69 -40.68
N ARG A 303 -23.59 -16.93 -40.15
CA ARG A 303 -23.71 -18.14 -40.96
C ARG A 303 -25.02 -18.14 -41.77
N CYS A 304 -26.12 -17.66 -41.17
CA CYS A 304 -27.38 -17.50 -41.88
C CYS A 304 -27.24 -16.48 -43.02
N LEU A 305 -26.69 -15.29 -42.75
CA LEU A 305 -26.48 -14.24 -43.76
C LEU A 305 -25.64 -14.74 -44.93
N LEU A 306 -24.52 -15.41 -44.66
CA LEU A 306 -23.68 -15.98 -45.70
C LEU A 306 -24.43 -17.03 -46.54
N ARG A 307 -25.22 -17.90 -45.90
CA ARG A 307 -26.06 -18.88 -46.61
C ARG A 307 -27.13 -18.21 -47.45
N ARG A 308 -27.74 -17.11 -46.97
CA ARG A 308 -28.73 -16.33 -47.71
C ARG A 308 -28.12 -15.77 -48.99
N GLU A 309 -26.93 -15.17 -48.90
CA GLU A 309 -26.22 -14.64 -50.08
C GLU A 309 -25.80 -15.74 -51.07
N ILE A 310 -25.33 -16.89 -50.57
CA ILE A 310 -25.05 -18.06 -51.43
C ILE A 310 -26.33 -18.54 -52.15
N LEU A 311 -27.48 -18.57 -51.45
CA LEU A 311 -28.75 -18.96 -52.05
C LEU A 311 -29.23 -17.93 -53.09
N ARG A 312 -29.10 -16.63 -52.82
CA ARG A 312 -29.41 -15.56 -53.78
C ARG A 312 -28.57 -15.69 -55.05
N ASN A 313 -27.26 -15.88 -54.90
CA ASN A 313 -26.36 -16.10 -56.04
C ASN A 313 -26.77 -17.34 -56.87
N ARG A 314 -27.18 -18.43 -56.20
CA ARG A 314 -27.68 -19.63 -56.89
C ARG A 314 -28.99 -19.38 -57.61
N LEU A 315 -29.94 -18.66 -56.99
CA LEU A 315 -31.24 -18.34 -57.60
C LEU A 315 -31.10 -17.40 -58.80
N ALA A 316 -30.18 -16.43 -58.74
CA ALA A 316 -29.88 -15.54 -59.86
C ALA A 316 -29.39 -16.28 -61.11
N LEU A 317 -28.73 -17.43 -60.93
CA LEU A 317 -28.27 -18.30 -62.02
C LEU A 317 -29.33 -19.31 -62.50
N ALA A 318 -30.45 -19.45 -61.80
CA ALA A 318 -31.47 -20.44 -62.11
C ALA A 318 -32.14 -20.25 -63.49
N PRO A 319 -32.41 -19.03 -63.98
CA PRO A 319 -32.93 -18.82 -65.34
C PRO A 319 -31.96 -19.25 -66.44
N LEU A 320 -30.65 -19.15 -66.19
CA LEU A 320 -29.61 -19.48 -67.17
C LEU A 320 -29.30 -20.98 -67.21
N THR A 321 -29.22 -21.62 -66.04
CA THR A 321 -28.77 -23.02 -65.92
C THR A 321 -29.64 -23.83 -64.95
N PRO A 322 -30.94 -24.02 -65.24
CA PRO A 322 -31.89 -24.55 -64.26
C PRO A 322 -31.57 -25.99 -63.82
N ASN A 323 -31.02 -26.81 -64.70
CA ASN A 323 -30.62 -28.19 -64.40
C ASN A 323 -29.44 -28.26 -63.42
N LEU A 324 -28.42 -27.42 -63.62
CA LEU A 324 -27.25 -27.35 -62.76
C LEU A 324 -27.63 -26.81 -61.38
N ILE A 325 -28.37 -25.70 -61.34
CA ILE A 325 -28.82 -25.10 -60.08
C ILE A 325 -29.72 -26.05 -59.31
N SER A 326 -30.60 -26.81 -59.96
CA SER A 326 -31.42 -27.83 -59.30
C SER A 326 -30.58 -28.89 -58.60
N SER A 327 -29.52 -29.35 -59.26
CA SER A 327 -28.58 -30.33 -58.70
C SER A 327 -27.79 -29.73 -57.52
N ILE A 328 -27.34 -28.47 -57.62
CA ILE A 328 -26.61 -27.75 -56.56
C ILE A 328 -27.50 -27.49 -55.34
N ILE A 329 -28.76 -27.10 -55.54
CA ILE A 329 -29.73 -26.87 -54.45
C ILE A 329 -30.04 -28.18 -53.72
N LYS A 330 -30.18 -29.29 -54.45
CA LYS A 330 -30.43 -30.61 -53.87
C LYS A 330 -29.18 -31.32 -53.34
N GLY A 331 -27.99 -30.80 -53.65
CA GLY A 331 -26.71 -31.35 -53.20
C GLY A 331 -26.26 -32.63 -53.92
N LYS A 332 -26.95 -33.04 -54.99
CA LYS A 332 -26.59 -34.20 -55.82
C LYS A 332 -27.17 -34.08 -57.22
N ASN A 333 -26.54 -34.76 -58.19
CA ASN A 333 -27.05 -34.88 -59.56
C ASN A 333 -28.35 -35.70 -59.63
N GLY A 334 -29.03 -35.65 -60.78
CA GLY A 334 -30.29 -36.36 -60.99
C GLY A 334 -31.52 -35.51 -60.68
N TYR A 335 -31.39 -34.18 -60.71
CA TYR A 335 -32.53 -33.26 -60.66
C TYR A 335 -32.52 -32.35 -61.89
N VAL A 336 -33.67 -32.24 -62.54
CA VAL A 336 -33.93 -31.33 -63.66
C VAL A 336 -34.68 -30.11 -63.14
N GLY A 337 -34.31 -28.94 -63.64
CA GLY A 337 -34.97 -27.68 -63.33
C GLY A 337 -35.76 -27.19 -64.52
N LYS A 338 -36.98 -26.70 -64.28
CA LYS A 338 -37.75 -25.94 -65.27
C LYS A 338 -38.20 -24.62 -64.65
N VAL A 339 -37.77 -23.51 -65.24
CA VAL A 339 -38.27 -22.19 -64.89
C VAL A 339 -39.56 -21.93 -65.63
N ALA A 340 -40.59 -21.46 -64.92
CA ALA A 340 -41.83 -21.00 -65.50
C ALA A 340 -42.30 -19.76 -64.72
N GLY A 341 -42.22 -18.59 -65.36
CA GLY A 341 -42.38 -17.31 -64.67
C GLY A 341 -41.33 -17.15 -63.57
N GLU A 342 -41.77 -16.72 -62.38
CA GLU A 342 -40.93 -16.46 -61.20
C GLU A 342 -40.68 -17.70 -60.33
N VAL A 343 -40.92 -18.90 -60.87
CA VAL A 343 -40.85 -20.16 -60.12
C VAL A 343 -39.93 -21.17 -60.80
N LEU A 344 -39.09 -21.83 -60.00
CA LEU A 344 -38.29 -22.98 -60.39
C LEU A 344 -38.96 -24.30 -59.94
N TYR A 345 -39.33 -25.13 -60.90
CA TYR A 345 -39.76 -26.51 -60.67
C TYR A 345 -38.54 -27.43 -60.68
N ILE A 346 -38.35 -28.18 -59.58
CA ILE A 346 -37.29 -29.19 -59.47
C ILE A 346 -37.93 -30.57 -59.54
N LEU A 347 -37.51 -31.36 -60.53
CA LEU A 347 -38.00 -32.71 -60.81
C LEU A 347 -36.87 -33.70 -60.58
N GLN A 348 -37.16 -34.84 -59.93
CA GLN A 348 -36.18 -35.89 -59.72
C GLN A 348 -36.15 -36.86 -60.91
N CYS A 349 -34.96 -37.11 -61.45
CA CYS A 349 -34.74 -38.10 -62.50
C CYS A 349 -34.58 -39.50 -61.92
N THR A 350 -35.00 -40.50 -62.70
CA THR A 350 -34.68 -41.90 -62.41
C THR A 350 -33.30 -42.24 -62.98
N PRO A 351 -32.41 -42.87 -62.18
CA PRO A 351 -31.10 -43.25 -62.67
C PRO A 351 -31.22 -44.41 -63.68
N ARG A 352 -30.43 -44.34 -64.76
CA ARG A 352 -30.32 -45.38 -65.78
C ARG A 352 -28.85 -45.62 -66.11
N LEU A 353 -28.49 -46.87 -66.34
CA LEU A 353 -27.18 -47.25 -66.86
C LEU A 353 -27.19 -47.03 -68.38
N VAL A 354 -26.09 -46.50 -68.89
CA VAL A 354 -25.97 -46.11 -70.30
C VAL A 354 -24.64 -46.59 -70.86
N GLU A 355 -24.63 -46.95 -72.14
CA GLU A 355 -23.42 -47.36 -72.85
C GLU A 355 -22.91 -46.21 -73.71
N ILE A 356 -21.62 -45.89 -73.65
CA ILE A 356 -21.03 -44.84 -74.49
C ILE A 356 -20.98 -45.35 -75.93
N ARG A 357 -21.53 -44.57 -76.87
CA ARG A 357 -21.50 -44.90 -78.29
C ARG A 357 -20.45 -44.06 -79.00
N ARG A 358 -19.82 -44.61 -80.03
CA ARG A 358 -18.87 -43.87 -80.86
C ARG A 358 -19.61 -43.16 -81.98
N GLU A 359 -19.18 -41.94 -82.27
CA GLU A 359 -19.71 -41.12 -83.35
C GLU A 359 -18.59 -40.63 -84.26
N LYS A 360 -18.93 -40.25 -85.48
CA LYS A 360 -17.96 -39.64 -86.42
C LYS A 360 -17.76 -38.16 -86.15
N ASN A 361 -18.80 -37.49 -85.64
CA ASN A 361 -18.79 -36.06 -85.33
C ASN A 361 -18.55 -35.86 -83.83
N CYS A 362 -18.03 -34.68 -83.46
CA CYS A 362 -17.82 -34.28 -82.08
C CYS A 362 -19.01 -33.52 -81.53
N TYR A 363 -19.34 -33.76 -80.27
CA TYR A 363 -20.46 -33.16 -79.57
C TYR A 363 -20.00 -32.66 -78.19
N LEU A 364 -20.64 -31.60 -77.69
CA LEU A 364 -20.39 -31.12 -76.34
C LEU A 364 -20.97 -32.07 -75.28
N GLU A 365 -22.05 -32.78 -75.60
CA GLU A 365 -22.64 -33.82 -74.76
C GLU A 365 -22.16 -35.21 -75.13
N LEU A 366 -22.08 -36.10 -74.14
CA LEU A 366 -21.53 -37.43 -74.33
C LEU A 366 -22.55 -38.32 -75.07
N PRO A 367 -22.24 -38.86 -76.26
CA PRO A 367 -23.16 -39.72 -76.98
C PRO A 367 -23.28 -41.09 -76.28
N VAL A 368 -24.52 -41.50 -75.98
CA VAL A 368 -24.81 -42.73 -75.22
C VAL A 368 -25.97 -43.52 -75.81
N LYS A 369 -26.12 -44.78 -75.40
CA LYS A 369 -27.17 -45.71 -75.84
C LYS A 369 -27.86 -46.34 -74.63
N ILE A 370 -29.17 -46.48 -74.71
CA ILE A 370 -30.04 -47.08 -73.69
C ILE A 370 -31.07 -47.94 -74.40
N ASP A 371 -31.18 -49.22 -74.05
CA ASP A 371 -32.18 -50.14 -74.62
C ASP A 371 -32.24 -50.05 -76.16
N ASN A 372 -31.07 -50.07 -76.78
CA ASN A 372 -30.85 -49.94 -78.22
C ASN A 372 -31.24 -48.58 -78.87
N GLN A 373 -31.71 -47.60 -78.09
CA GLN A 373 -32.02 -46.23 -78.52
C GLN A 373 -30.85 -45.27 -78.24
N THR A 374 -30.68 -44.27 -79.09
CA THR A 374 -29.58 -43.30 -78.99
C THR A 374 -30.00 -42.04 -78.23
N PHE A 375 -29.16 -41.62 -77.29
CA PHE A 375 -29.31 -40.40 -76.51
C PHE A 375 -27.97 -39.68 -76.39
N TYR A 376 -28.00 -38.50 -75.79
CA TYR A 376 -26.82 -37.76 -75.37
C TYR A 376 -26.93 -37.45 -73.87
N MET A 377 -25.80 -37.42 -73.18
CA MET A 377 -25.73 -37.15 -71.75
C MET A 377 -25.04 -35.80 -71.52
N SER A 378 -25.76 -34.88 -70.88
CA SER A 378 -25.28 -33.53 -70.57
C SER A 378 -24.04 -33.56 -69.66
N PRO A 379 -23.01 -32.73 -69.94
CA PRO A 379 -21.84 -32.61 -69.08
C PRO A 379 -22.25 -32.08 -67.70
N VAL A 380 -21.50 -32.47 -66.66
CA VAL A 380 -21.72 -32.10 -65.24
C VAL A 380 -23.00 -32.68 -64.62
N THR A 381 -24.18 -32.39 -65.18
CA THR A 381 -25.49 -32.81 -64.62
C THR A 381 -25.85 -34.27 -64.90
N ARG A 382 -25.27 -34.87 -65.95
CA ARG A 382 -25.52 -36.24 -66.42
C ARG A 382 -26.99 -36.53 -66.79
N ILE A 383 -27.73 -35.52 -67.20
CA ILE A 383 -29.12 -35.66 -67.66
C ILE A 383 -29.12 -36.15 -69.12
N LEU A 384 -30.03 -37.06 -69.44
CA LEU A 384 -30.19 -37.62 -70.78
C LEU A 384 -31.10 -36.74 -71.63
N GLN A 385 -30.66 -36.47 -72.85
CA GLN A 385 -31.35 -35.65 -73.84
C GLN A 385 -31.29 -36.30 -75.23
N ARG A 386 -32.21 -35.90 -76.10
CA ARG A 386 -32.34 -36.49 -77.45
C ARG A 386 -31.40 -35.85 -78.48
N TYR A 387 -31.01 -34.61 -78.24
CA TYR A 387 -30.21 -33.80 -79.15
C TYR A 387 -28.93 -33.33 -78.44
N ALA A 388 -27.90 -32.99 -79.20
CA ALA A 388 -26.64 -32.48 -78.69
C ALA A 388 -26.14 -31.34 -79.56
N GLU A 389 -25.31 -30.49 -78.97
CA GLU A 389 -24.61 -29.44 -79.67
C GLU A 389 -23.39 -30.03 -80.38
N GLN A 390 -23.40 -29.98 -81.71
CA GLN A 390 -22.27 -30.43 -82.52
C GLN A 390 -21.16 -29.37 -82.47
N ILE A 391 -19.93 -29.81 -82.21
CA ILE A 391 -18.74 -28.97 -82.14
C ILE A 391 -17.69 -29.43 -83.15
N GLU A 392 -16.73 -28.57 -83.46
CA GLU A 392 -15.57 -28.96 -84.24
C GLU A 392 -14.67 -29.92 -83.45
N CYS A 393 -14.20 -30.97 -84.11
CA CYS A 393 -13.28 -31.92 -83.50
C CYS A 393 -11.89 -31.29 -83.34
N ASN A 394 -11.56 -30.84 -82.12
CA ASN A 394 -10.26 -30.27 -81.77
C ASN A 394 -9.50 -31.23 -80.83
N SER A 395 -8.22 -31.49 -81.13
CA SER A 395 -7.34 -32.35 -80.31
C SER A 395 -6.59 -31.59 -79.21
N LEU A 396 -6.44 -30.27 -79.34
CA LEU A 396 -5.78 -29.40 -78.35
C LEU A 396 -6.73 -29.06 -77.20
N ILE A 397 -8.01 -28.83 -77.49
CA ILE A 397 -9.04 -28.47 -76.50
C ILE A 397 -10.27 -29.38 -76.69
N PRO A 398 -10.14 -30.70 -76.45
CA PRO A 398 -11.28 -31.61 -76.53
C PRO A 398 -12.19 -31.46 -75.30
N PRO A 399 -13.50 -31.72 -75.41
CA PRO A 399 -14.37 -31.84 -74.25
C PRO A 399 -13.89 -32.98 -73.34
N LEU A 400 -13.86 -32.70 -72.03
CA LEU A 400 -13.42 -33.62 -70.99
C LEU A 400 -14.59 -34.07 -70.14
N TYR A 401 -14.66 -35.37 -69.85
CA TYR A 401 -15.69 -35.93 -68.99
C TYR A 401 -15.07 -36.76 -67.88
N HIS A 402 -15.66 -36.65 -66.69
CA HIS A 402 -15.29 -37.47 -65.55
C HIS A 402 -16.10 -38.77 -65.56
N ILE A 403 -15.49 -39.88 -65.99
CA ILE A 403 -16.09 -41.20 -66.19
C ILE A 403 -15.29 -42.23 -65.40
N ASN A 404 -15.95 -43.09 -64.61
CA ASN A 404 -15.29 -44.13 -63.81
C ASN A 404 -14.08 -43.65 -62.99
N ASN A 405 -14.19 -42.45 -62.41
CA ASN A 405 -13.15 -41.80 -61.60
C ASN A 405 -11.88 -41.42 -62.37
N GLN A 406 -11.97 -41.28 -63.69
CA GLN A 406 -10.90 -40.79 -64.56
C GLN A 406 -11.42 -39.70 -65.50
N TRP A 407 -10.54 -38.78 -65.90
CA TRP A 407 -10.85 -37.79 -66.92
C TRP A 407 -10.54 -38.37 -68.30
N THR A 408 -11.52 -38.34 -69.18
CA THR A 408 -11.41 -38.84 -70.56
C THR A 408 -11.76 -37.72 -71.52
N SER A 409 -10.91 -37.48 -72.51
CA SER A 409 -11.16 -36.54 -73.60
C SER A 409 -11.91 -37.23 -74.74
N PHE A 410 -12.81 -36.55 -75.43
CA PHE A 410 -13.47 -37.10 -76.62
C PHE A 410 -13.30 -36.18 -77.83
N SER A 411 -12.61 -36.67 -78.88
CA SER A 411 -12.47 -35.93 -80.14
C SER A 411 -12.07 -36.82 -81.33
N PRO A 412 -13.01 -37.42 -82.07
CA PRO A 412 -14.30 -37.96 -81.61
C PRO A 412 -14.14 -39.27 -80.80
N ASN A 413 -12.94 -39.88 -80.85
CA ASN A 413 -12.61 -41.09 -80.08
C ASN A 413 -12.17 -40.72 -78.65
N PRO A 414 -12.36 -41.63 -77.68
CA PRO A 414 -11.89 -41.44 -76.31
C PRO A 414 -10.36 -41.41 -76.27
N GLY A 415 -9.80 -40.47 -75.51
CA GLY A 415 -8.37 -40.30 -75.28
C GLY A 415 -8.06 -39.94 -73.82
N ASN A 416 -6.77 -39.91 -73.50
CA ASN A 416 -6.28 -39.54 -72.18
C ASN A 416 -6.36 -38.03 -71.97
N ALA A 417 -6.86 -37.60 -70.81
CA ALA A 417 -6.98 -36.19 -70.45
C ALA A 417 -6.09 -35.80 -69.27
N PHE A 418 -5.68 -34.54 -69.22
CA PHE A 418 -5.05 -33.94 -68.05
C PHE A 418 -6.10 -33.69 -66.96
N ILE A 419 -5.72 -33.89 -65.70
CA ILE A 419 -6.60 -33.69 -64.54
C ILE A 419 -6.75 -32.17 -64.29
N PRO A 420 -7.97 -31.61 -64.32
CA PRO A 420 -8.18 -30.18 -64.04
C PRO A 420 -7.87 -29.81 -62.58
N THR A 421 -7.33 -28.61 -62.35
CA THR A 421 -7.10 -28.06 -61.01
C THR A 421 -8.42 -27.71 -60.33
N ILE A 422 -8.58 -28.08 -59.06
CA ILE A 422 -9.74 -27.72 -58.24
C ILE A 422 -9.43 -26.42 -57.50
N LEU A 423 -10.33 -25.44 -57.56
CA LEU A 423 -10.20 -24.19 -56.81
C LEU A 423 -10.31 -24.45 -55.30
N ALA A 424 -9.39 -23.87 -54.53
CA ALA A 424 -9.42 -23.89 -53.06
C ALA A 424 -10.06 -22.61 -52.51
N VAL A 425 -10.60 -22.69 -51.30
CA VAL A 425 -11.11 -21.52 -50.56
C VAL A 425 -10.00 -21.01 -49.66
N ASP A 426 -9.73 -19.70 -49.70
CA ASP A 426 -8.77 -19.07 -48.78
C ASP A 426 -9.29 -19.10 -47.34
N THR A 427 -8.52 -19.71 -46.44
CA THR A 427 -8.86 -19.80 -45.01
C THR A 427 -7.84 -19.02 -44.19
N GLU A 428 -7.91 -17.69 -44.23
CA GLU A 428 -7.14 -16.84 -43.31
C GLU A 428 -8.06 -16.19 -42.28
N ALA A 429 -8.34 -16.88 -41.18
CA ALA A 429 -8.97 -16.28 -40.01
C ALA A 429 -8.08 -16.48 -38.79
N LYS A 430 -7.32 -15.44 -38.43
CA LYS A 430 -6.61 -15.38 -37.14
C LYS A 430 -7.60 -14.94 -36.07
N LEU A 431 -7.93 -15.84 -35.14
CA LEU A 431 -8.79 -15.52 -34.00
C LEU A 431 -7.97 -14.71 -32.97
N THR A 432 -8.37 -13.48 -32.69
CA THR A 432 -7.74 -12.63 -31.68
C THR A 432 -8.44 -12.79 -30.34
N PHE A 433 -7.71 -13.24 -29.32
CA PHE A 433 -8.22 -13.35 -27.94
C PHE A 433 -8.25 -11.97 -27.26
N THR A 434 -9.39 -11.60 -26.69
CA THR A 434 -9.54 -10.40 -25.86
C THR A 434 -9.61 -10.80 -24.37
N PRO A 435 -8.69 -10.34 -23.51
CA PRO A 435 -8.71 -10.68 -22.09
C PRO A 435 -9.88 -10.02 -21.36
N ILE A 436 -10.33 -10.66 -20.27
CA ILE A 436 -11.30 -10.10 -19.34
C ILE A 436 -10.66 -8.89 -18.64
N GLN A 437 -11.28 -7.71 -18.75
CA GLN A 437 -10.75 -6.49 -18.15
C GLN A 437 -10.81 -6.56 -16.61
N ASN A 438 -9.82 -5.97 -15.94
CA ASN A 438 -9.82 -5.65 -14.50
C ASN A 438 -9.91 -6.80 -13.48
N LEU A 439 -9.76 -8.08 -13.89
CA LEU A 439 -9.84 -9.23 -12.98
C LEU A 439 -8.76 -9.21 -11.86
N GLY A 440 -7.56 -8.71 -12.18
CA GLY A 440 -6.43 -8.64 -11.25
C GLY A 440 -6.48 -7.45 -10.29
N ALA A 441 -7.11 -6.34 -10.69
CA ALA A 441 -7.09 -5.09 -9.93
C ALA A 441 -8.37 -4.86 -9.12
N GLY A 442 -9.53 -5.29 -9.63
CA GLY A 442 -10.82 -5.07 -8.98
C GLY A 442 -11.31 -6.27 -8.19
N GLY A 443 -12.22 -6.06 -7.22
CA GLY A 443 -12.86 -7.11 -6.43
C GLY A 443 -13.94 -6.57 -5.50
N ILE A 444 -14.56 -7.41 -4.67
CA ILE A 444 -15.55 -6.91 -3.70
C ILE A 444 -14.94 -6.03 -2.60
N TYR A 445 -13.65 -6.23 -2.29
CA TYR A 445 -12.83 -5.36 -1.45
C TYR A 445 -11.81 -4.59 -2.27
N THR A 446 -11.47 -3.40 -1.81
CA THR A 446 -10.39 -2.59 -2.38
C THR A 446 -9.03 -3.17 -2.02
N ALA A 447 -7.98 -2.82 -2.78
CA ALA A 447 -6.63 -3.26 -2.47
C ALA A 447 -6.15 -2.78 -1.08
N GLN A 448 -6.63 -1.62 -0.61
CA GLN A 448 -6.29 -1.09 0.71
C GLN A 448 -6.97 -1.88 1.83
N GLU A 449 -8.23 -2.27 1.65
CA GLU A 449 -8.97 -3.11 2.62
C GLU A 449 -8.31 -4.47 2.78
N ILE A 450 -7.87 -5.10 1.69
CA ILE A 450 -7.15 -6.37 1.71
C ILE A 450 -5.81 -6.24 2.44
N ARG A 451 -5.02 -5.19 2.15
CA ARG A 451 -3.74 -4.95 2.83
C ARG A 451 -3.93 -4.72 4.33
N ALA A 452 -4.90 -3.87 4.70
CA ALA A 452 -5.21 -3.63 6.11
C ALA A 452 -5.65 -4.90 6.85
N ALA A 453 -6.37 -5.80 6.17
CA ALA A 453 -6.72 -7.11 6.71
C ALA A 453 -5.50 -8.03 6.87
N GLN A 454 -4.61 -8.07 5.87
CA GLN A 454 -3.35 -8.83 5.94
C GLN A 454 -2.47 -8.33 7.08
N ASP A 455 -2.26 -7.03 7.20
CA ASP A 455 -1.46 -6.42 8.26
C ASP A 455 -2.05 -6.74 9.65
N ALA A 456 -3.39 -6.68 9.79
CA ALA A 456 -4.06 -7.03 11.04
C ALA A 456 -3.90 -8.51 11.41
N MET A 457 -3.91 -9.42 10.43
CA MET A 457 -3.68 -10.86 10.64
C MET A 457 -2.22 -11.14 11.02
N LEU A 458 -1.26 -10.50 10.34
CA LEU A 458 0.18 -10.68 10.57
C LEU A 458 0.62 -10.11 11.91
N PHE A 459 0.03 -9.00 12.37
CA PHE A 459 0.38 -8.36 13.63
C PHE A 459 0.32 -9.32 14.82
N GLY A 460 -0.67 -10.23 14.85
CA GLY A 460 -0.77 -11.25 15.89
C GLY A 460 0.43 -12.19 15.95
N HIS A 461 0.93 -12.62 14.80
CA HIS A 461 2.11 -13.48 14.67
C HIS A 461 3.41 -12.73 14.96
N GLU A 462 3.51 -11.47 14.53
CA GLU A 462 4.71 -10.65 14.67
C GLU A 462 4.88 -10.05 16.07
N ARG A 463 3.80 -9.91 16.86
CA ARG A 463 3.84 -9.30 18.20
C ARG A 463 4.92 -9.87 19.12
N LYS A 464 5.14 -11.20 19.10
CA LYS A 464 6.20 -11.83 19.91
C LYS A 464 7.60 -11.43 19.44
N ALA A 465 7.81 -11.38 18.12
CA ALA A 465 9.07 -10.96 17.53
C ALA A 465 9.33 -9.47 17.83
N ILE A 466 8.33 -8.61 17.63
CA ILE A 466 8.39 -7.18 17.95
C ILE A 466 8.70 -6.96 19.43
N ASN A 467 8.00 -7.65 20.34
CA ASN A 467 8.27 -7.55 21.77
C ASN A 467 9.71 -7.98 22.12
N ASN A 468 10.21 -9.06 21.53
CA ASN A 468 11.58 -9.52 21.74
C ASN A 468 12.60 -8.50 21.23
N ILE A 469 12.40 -7.95 20.02
CA ILE A 469 13.24 -6.88 19.46
C ILE A 469 13.24 -5.67 20.40
N LEU A 470 12.06 -5.25 20.88
CA LEU A 470 11.91 -4.14 21.82
C LEU A 470 12.66 -4.39 23.13
N THR A 471 12.49 -5.58 23.73
CA THR A 471 13.16 -5.95 24.98
C THR A 471 14.67 -5.97 24.82
N ARG A 472 15.19 -6.59 23.76
CA ARG A 472 16.63 -6.60 23.46
C ARG A 472 17.17 -5.18 23.28
N LYS A 473 16.40 -4.28 22.67
CA LYS A 473 16.85 -2.90 22.39
C LYS A 473 16.86 -2.07 23.66
N ALA A 474 15.84 -2.24 24.50
CA ALA A 474 15.77 -1.63 25.83
C ALA A 474 16.91 -2.12 26.74
N MET A 475 17.38 -3.35 26.55
CA MET A 475 18.57 -3.90 27.21
C MET A 475 19.90 -3.42 26.61
N GLY A 476 19.88 -2.54 25.60
CA GLY A 476 21.09 -2.01 24.97
C GLY A 476 21.79 -2.98 24.02
N GLN A 477 21.13 -4.07 23.61
CA GLN A 477 21.70 -5.00 22.65
C GLN A 477 21.66 -4.43 21.22
N GLU A 478 22.68 -4.72 20.43
CA GLU A 478 22.67 -4.45 19.00
C GLU A 478 21.68 -5.38 18.30
N ILE A 479 20.82 -4.81 17.47
CA ILE A 479 19.80 -5.55 16.73
C ILE A 479 19.67 -4.92 15.36
N ASP A 480 19.46 -5.77 14.35
CA ASP A 480 18.84 -5.34 13.10
C ASP A 480 17.41 -4.90 13.41
N ASN A 481 17.14 -3.62 13.19
CA ASN A 481 15.85 -3.03 13.52
C ASN A 481 14.74 -3.49 12.57
N GLN A 482 15.03 -4.24 11.48
CA GLN A 482 14.04 -4.80 10.54
C GLN A 482 12.92 -3.82 10.12
N GLY A 483 13.24 -2.52 10.03
CA GLY A 483 12.28 -1.46 9.70
C GLY A 483 11.41 -0.93 10.86
N ILE A 484 11.53 -1.47 12.07
CA ILE A 484 10.83 -0.99 13.28
C ILE A 484 11.55 0.27 13.79
N SER A 485 10.93 1.43 13.63
CA SER A 485 11.48 2.72 14.09
C SER A 485 11.00 3.05 15.50
N MET A 486 11.94 3.03 16.45
CA MET A 486 11.70 3.40 17.86
C MET A 486 11.30 4.87 18.03
N LEU A 487 11.58 5.75 17.07
CA LEU A 487 11.17 7.16 17.14
C LEU A 487 9.64 7.31 17.22
N HIS A 488 8.88 6.39 16.64
CA HIS A 488 7.43 6.43 16.68
C HIS A 488 6.83 5.89 18.00
N MET A 489 7.66 5.33 18.89
CA MET A 489 7.21 4.88 20.22
C MET A 489 7.18 6.00 21.24
N PHE A 490 7.90 7.09 21.00
CA PHE A 490 7.92 8.27 21.86
C PHE A 490 7.02 9.35 21.28
N SER A 491 6.12 9.86 22.10
CA SER A 491 5.32 11.02 21.74
C SER A 491 6.20 12.27 21.67
N ALA A 492 5.80 13.26 20.89
CA ALA A 492 6.53 14.53 20.77
C ALA A 492 6.74 15.21 22.14
N GLU A 493 5.76 15.11 23.05
CA GLU A 493 5.83 15.63 24.42
C GLU A 493 6.88 14.90 25.30
N GLU A 494 7.04 13.59 25.13
CA GLU A 494 8.05 12.83 25.89
C GLU A 494 9.47 13.15 25.40
N MET A 495 9.62 13.32 24.09
CA MET A 495 10.88 13.78 23.48
C MET A 495 11.23 15.20 23.95
N GLU A 496 10.25 16.08 24.07
CA GLU A 496 10.46 17.45 24.57
C GLU A 496 10.87 17.47 26.05
N LYS A 497 10.24 16.65 26.91
CA LYS A 497 10.66 16.50 28.31
C LYS A 497 12.04 15.88 28.48
N LEU A 498 12.37 14.88 27.66
CA LEU A 498 13.71 14.30 27.61
C LEU A 498 14.73 15.35 27.14
N ALA A 499 14.39 16.16 26.13
CA ALA A 499 15.24 17.24 25.65
C ALA A 499 15.45 18.31 26.73
N GLU A 500 14.40 18.80 27.38
CA GLU A 500 14.48 19.81 28.44
C GLU A 500 15.36 19.34 29.60
N THR A 501 15.14 18.12 30.10
CA THR A 501 15.94 17.59 31.22
C THR A 501 17.41 17.36 30.86
N THR A 502 17.69 16.97 29.60
CA THR A 502 19.07 16.80 29.12
C THR A 502 19.75 18.14 28.86
N ILE A 503 19.01 19.10 28.32
CA ILE A 503 19.46 20.47 28.06
C ILE A 503 19.72 21.21 29.37
N GLU A 504 18.86 21.11 30.38
CA GLU A 504 19.09 21.73 31.70
C GLU A 504 20.36 21.18 32.36
N LYS A 505 20.58 19.86 32.27
CA LYS A 505 21.77 19.22 32.83
C LYS A 505 23.04 19.62 32.09
N MET A 506 22.97 19.80 30.76
CA MET A 506 24.06 20.38 29.97
C MET A 506 24.23 21.89 30.17
N TRP A 507 23.18 22.64 30.47
CA TRP A 507 23.29 24.10 30.64
C TRP A 507 23.79 24.48 32.04
N GLY A 508 23.58 23.60 33.03
CA GLY A 508 24.07 23.79 34.40
C GLY A 508 25.59 23.96 34.48
N TRP A 509 26.37 23.12 33.78
CA TRP A 509 27.84 23.20 33.82
C TRP A 509 28.40 24.35 32.97
N PHE A 510 27.73 24.74 31.87
CA PHE A 510 28.10 25.91 31.07
C PHE A 510 27.91 27.25 31.82
N LYS A 511 26.90 27.38 32.69
CA LYS A 511 26.73 28.56 33.57
C LYS A 511 27.93 28.76 34.51
N TRP A 512 28.52 27.68 35.00
CA TRP A 512 29.69 27.73 35.87
C TRP A 512 30.91 28.29 35.12
N ILE A 513 31.14 27.85 33.87
CA ILE A 513 32.23 28.35 33.02
C ILE A 513 32.02 29.84 32.65
N GLY A 514 30.78 30.24 32.35
CA GLY A 514 30.44 31.63 32.02
C GLY A 514 30.69 32.61 33.17
N SER A 515 30.35 32.22 34.40
CA SER A 515 30.60 33.05 35.60
C SER A 515 32.09 33.27 35.83
N TRP A 516 32.91 32.22 35.73
CA TRP A 516 34.36 32.31 35.94
C TRP A 516 35.06 33.15 34.87
N THR A 517 34.69 32.97 33.61
CA THR A 517 35.30 33.72 32.50
C THR A 517 34.93 35.20 32.53
N SER A 518 33.69 35.55 32.89
CA SER A 518 33.28 36.96 33.03
C SER A 518 33.99 37.69 34.18
N GLY A 519 34.20 37.02 35.33
CA GLY A 519 34.94 37.60 36.46
C GLY A 519 36.40 37.87 36.13
N ILE A 520 37.08 36.92 35.48
CA ILE A 520 38.49 37.06 35.07
C ILE A 520 38.65 38.17 34.03
N LEU A 521 37.75 38.23 33.03
CA LEU A 521 37.75 39.31 32.03
C LEU A 521 37.50 40.68 32.67
N GLY A 522 36.58 40.78 33.64
CA GLY A 522 36.33 42.03 34.37
C GLY A 522 37.57 42.54 35.10
N ILE A 523 38.27 41.66 35.82
CA ILE A 523 39.53 42.01 36.51
C ILE A 523 40.61 42.44 35.50
N TYR A 524 40.74 41.72 34.38
CA TYR A 524 41.68 42.07 33.32
C TYR A 524 41.43 43.48 32.75
N PHE A 525 40.17 43.84 32.50
CA PHE A 525 39.83 45.19 32.02
C PHE A 525 40.12 46.28 33.05
N ILE A 526 39.89 46.03 34.35
CA ILE A 526 40.22 46.98 35.41
C ILE A 526 41.74 47.23 35.48
N ILE A 527 42.55 46.16 35.44
CA ILE A 527 44.01 46.27 35.45
C ILE A 527 44.49 47.05 34.22
N ARG A 528 43.94 46.75 33.03
CA ARG A 528 44.30 47.43 31.80
C ARG A 528 43.92 48.92 31.82
N PHE A 529 42.78 49.25 32.41
CA PHE A 529 42.34 50.63 32.60
C PHE A 529 43.28 51.40 33.54
N ALA A 530 43.66 50.80 34.68
CA ALA A 530 44.60 51.42 35.61
C ALA A 530 45.97 51.69 34.97
N LYS A 531 46.49 50.75 34.15
CA LYS A 531 47.74 50.93 33.40
C LYS A 531 47.69 52.16 32.48
N ILE A 532 46.61 52.32 31.72
CA ILE A 532 46.43 53.45 30.79
C ILE A 532 46.39 54.78 31.55
N VAL A 533 45.69 54.84 32.70
CA VAL A 533 45.64 56.07 33.51
C VAL A 533 47.04 56.47 34.00
N ILE A 534 47.84 55.51 34.46
CA ILE A 534 49.21 55.76 34.92
C ILE A 534 50.10 56.24 33.76
N GLU A 535 50.03 55.62 32.59
CA GLU A 535 50.79 56.03 31.39
C GLU A 535 50.46 57.47 30.98
N VAL A 536 49.17 57.83 30.96
CA VAL A 536 48.72 59.20 30.64
C VAL A 536 49.25 60.22 31.66
N ILE A 537 49.26 59.89 32.95
CA ILE A 537 49.80 60.78 34.00
C ILE A 537 51.31 60.98 33.82
N ILE A 538 52.07 59.90 33.63
CA ILE A 538 53.54 59.97 33.45
C ILE A 538 53.86 60.80 32.20
N ASN A 539 53.17 60.55 31.10
CA ASN A 539 53.34 61.31 29.86
C ASN A 539 52.96 62.78 29.99
N ALA A 540 51.89 63.09 30.73
CA ALA A 540 51.48 64.46 31.00
C ALA A 540 52.54 65.21 31.81
N ILE A 541 53.11 64.58 32.85
CA ILE A 541 54.20 65.15 33.65
C ILE A 541 55.45 65.36 32.79
N ALA A 542 55.82 64.39 31.95
CA ALA A 542 56.98 64.49 31.06
C ALA A 542 56.86 65.65 30.06
N ILE A 543 55.67 65.83 29.46
CA ILE A 543 55.42 66.95 28.55
C ILE A 543 55.37 68.28 29.31
N GLN A 544 54.75 68.33 30.49
CA GLN A 544 54.65 69.54 31.30
C GLN A 544 56.03 70.06 31.71
N LYS A 545 56.94 69.15 32.09
CA LYS A 545 58.31 69.50 32.48
C LYS A 545 59.12 70.08 31.31
N GLU A 546 58.86 69.64 30.09
CA GLU A 546 59.64 70.02 28.89
C GLU A 546 59.05 71.15 28.04
N HIS A 547 57.74 71.35 28.07
CA HIS A 547 57.04 72.30 27.19
C HIS A 547 56.16 73.33 27.94
N GLY A 548 56.07 73.23 29.27
CA GLY A 548 55.17 74.06 30.07
C GLY A 548 53.69 73.79 29.77
N TRP A 549 52.80 74.62 30.31
CA TRP A 549 51.36 74.52 30.07
C TRP A 549 51.03 74.95 28.64
N SER A 550 50.86 73.97 27.75
CA SER A 550 50.47 74.19 26.36
C SER A 550 49.50 73.12 25.88
N ILE A 551 48.81 73.38 24.76
CA ILE A 551 47.90 72.42 24.08
C ILE A 551 48.57 71.06 23.78
N LYS A 552 49.91 71.00 23.81
CA LYS A 552 50.69 69.76 23.62
C LYS A 552 50.50 68.73 24.74
N ILE A 553 49.88 69.08 25.88
CA ILE A 553 49.55 68.12 26.94
C ILE A 553 48.53 67.08 26.45
N LEU A 554 47.65 67.41 25.50
CA LEU A 554 46.71 66.45 24.90
C LEU A 554 47.40 65.26 24.22
N ALA A 555 48.69 65.40 23.88
CA ALA A 555 49.47 64.28 23.36
C ALA A 555 49.66 63.15 24.39
N SER A 556 49.47 63.38 25.69
CA SER A 556 49.67 62.38 26.75
C SER A 556 48.80 61.14 26.63
N PHE A 557 47.68 61.22 25.91
CA PHE A 557 46.79 60.09 25.61
C PHE A 557 47.37 59.09 24.60
N TRP A 558 48.44 59.45 23.87
CA TRP A 558 49.08 58.57 22.88
C TRP A 558 50.60 58.51 23.12
N ASP A 559 51.09 57.37 23.62
CA ASP A 559 52.52 57.12 23.86
C ASP A 559 53.41 57.41 22.64
N THR A 560 52.92 57.10 21.43
CA THR A 560 53.63 57.40 20.19
C THR A 560 53.77 58.90 19.92
N LEU A 561 52.76 59.70 20.31
CA LEU A 561 52.76 61.15 20.09
C LEU A 561 53.63 61.88 21.13
N THR A 562 53.65 61.37 22.38
CA THR A 562 54.50 61.89 23.46
C THR A 562 55.98 61.67 23.13
N MET A 563 56.33 60.46 22.70
CA MET A 563 57.70 60.11 22.33
C MET A 563 58.18 60.87 21.09
N TRP A 564 57.30 61.09 20.10
CA TRP A 564 57.62 61.91 18.93
C TRP A 564 57.89 63.38 19.30
N LEU A 565 57.10 63.98 20.19
CA LEU A 565 57.30 65.35 20.65
C LEU A 565 58.60 65.52 21.45
N LEU A 566 58.90 64.59 22.34
CA LEU A 566 60.15 64.59 23.12
C LEU A 566 61.37 64.41 22.20
N HIS A 567 61.33 63.45 21.27
CA HIS A 567 62.45 63.16 20.38
C HIS A 567 62.72 64.29 19.37
N ARG A 568 61.68 64.99 18.88
CA ARG A 568 61.83 66.12 17.96
C ARG A 568 62.58 67.31 18.60
N LYS A 569 62.41 67.52 19.91
CA LYS A 569 63.11 68.59 20.64
C LYS A 569 64.55 68.17 20.98
N HIS A 570 64.75 66.94 21.45
CA HIS A 570 66.10 66.39 21.68
C HIS A 570 66.95 66.41 20.41
N LYS A 571 66.38 66.04 19.26
CA LYS A 571 67.08 66.10 17.96
C LYS A 571 67.42 67.54 17.55
N LYS A 572 66.61 68.55 17.93
CA LYS A 572 66.93 69.97 17.70
C LYS A 572 68.05 70.48 18.62
N GLU A 573 68.13 70.01 19.87
CA GLU A 573 69.22 70.39 20.80
C GLU A 573 70.53 69.70 20.47
N VAL A 574 70.51 68.40 20.12
CA VAL A 574 71.71 67.65 19.69
C VAL A 574 72.28 68.21 18.38
N PHE A 575 71.44 68.58 17.40
CA PHE A 575 71.93 69.25 16.19
C PHE A 575 72.58 70.61 16.49
N ARG A 576 72.03 71.37 17.44
CA ARG A 576 72.56 72.67 17.85
C ARG A 576 73.89 72.52 18.62
N ASN A 577 74.09 71.42 19.34
CA ASN A 577 75.33 71.12 20.08
C ASN A 577 76.40 70.45 19.20
N MET A 578 76.05 69.59 18.24
CA MET A 578 77.01 69.02 17.27
C MET A 578 77.57 70.09 16.31
N GLN A 579 76.77 71.09 15.92
CA GLN A 579 77.29 72.24 15.17
C GLN A 579 78.31 73.08 15.96
N LYS A 580 78.27 73.06 17.30
CA LYS A 580 79.27 73.75 18.14
C LYS A 580 80.55 72.93 18.38
N ILE A 581 80.53 71.61 18.16
CA ILE A 581 81.64 70.71 18.48
C ILE A 581 82.44 70.30 17.23
N THR A 582 81.85 70.40 16.03
CA THR A 582 82.51 70.03 14.75
C THR A 582 83.52 71.06 14.23
N GLU A 583 83.72 72.19 14.92
CA GLU A 583 84.73 73.21 14.57
C GLU A 583 86.07 73.07 15.33
N ARG A 584 86.26 72.05 16.18
CA ARG A 584 87.47 71.94 17.00
C ARG A 584 88.11 70.54 16.97
N SER A 585 89.09 70.43 16.06
CA SER A 585 90.33 69.63 16.12
C SER A 585 90.27 68.10 16.02
N ASP A 586 90.82 67.63 14.90
CA ASP A 586 91.39 66.31 14.61
C ASP A 586 92.77 66.07 15.29
N THR A 587 93.18 64.79 15.35
CA THR A 587 94.54 64.18 15.48
C THR A 587 95.15 63.82 16.87
N PRO A 588 96.00 62.75 16.95
CA PRO A 588 95.95 61.70 17.99
C PRO A 588 97.25 61.52 18.83
N SER A 589 97.20 60.75 19.94
CA SER A 589 98.25 59.82 20.46
C SER A 589 98.14 59.55 21.99
N ASP A 590 98.45 58.29 22.34
CA ASP A 590 98.71 57.59 23.62
C ASP A 590 98.94 58.35 24.94
N ASN A 591 98.42 57.79 26.05
CA ASN A 591 99.16 57.36 27.27
C ASN A 591 98.23 57.04 28.48
N ASN A 592 98.45 55.88 29.14
CA ASN A 592 97.79 55.34 30.37
C ASN A 592 98.27 56.03 31.68
N PRO A 593 97.88 55.58 32.91
CA PRO A 593 96.60 55.63 33.67
C PRO A 593 96.80 56.44 35.02
N PRO A 594 95.86 56.68 36.00
CA PRO A 594 95.15 55.67 36.82
C PRO A 594 93.73 56.03 37.38
N ASN A 595 93.14 55.00 38.02
CA ASN A 595 91.96 54.90 38.90
C ASN A 595 91.68 56.11 39.85
N PRO A 596 90.42 56.41 40.28
CA PRO A 596 89.72 55.57 41.26
C PRO A 596 88.17 55.47 41.13
N GLY A 597 87.63 54.28 41.41
CA GLY A 597 86.55 54.05 42.38
C GLY A 597 85.08 54.31 41.98
N TYR A 598 84.29 53.22 42.03
CA TYR A 598 82.83 53.12 42.29
C TYR A 598 81.90 53.93 41.34
N PHE A 599 80.99 53.34 40.56
CA PHE A 599 79.83 52.48 40.90
C PHE A 599 79.17 52.01 39.55
N PRO A 600 78.02 51.29 39.51
CA PRO A 600 77.82 50.10 38.68
C PRO A 600 76.81 50.28 37.52
N THR A 601 76.73 49.33 36.57
CA THR A 601 75.45 48.84 36.02
C THR A 601 75.63 47.55 35.24
N ALA A 602 74.77 46.59 35.61
CA ALA A 602 73.88 45.77 34.79
C ALA A 602 74.34 45.08 33.47
N PRO A 603 73.83 43.85 33.22
CA PRO A 603 74.10 43.02 32.05
C PRO A 603 73.09 43.25 30.91
N ASP A 604 73.45 42.82 29.70
CA ASP A 604 72.52 42.42 28.63
C ASP A 604 73.22 41.33 27.78
N LEU A 605 72.69 40.12 27.72
CA LEU A 605 71.68 39.63 26.77
C LEU A 605 72.24 39.44 25.35
N ALA A 606 72.44 38.18 24.95
CA ALA A 606 71.94 37.60 23.69
C ALA A 606 72.48 36.18 23.50
N TYR A 607 71.58 35.23 23.18
CA TYR A 607 71.90 33.98 22.50
C TYR A 607 70.89 33.77 21.36
N MET A 608 71.43 33.57 20.14
CA MET A 608 71.10 32.56 19.12
C MET A 608 69.66 32.45 18.55
N TYR A 609 69.40 32.15 17.26
CA TYR A 609 70.16 31.71 16.07
C TYR A 609 69.32 31.96 14.78
N SER A 610 69.96 31.85 13.61
CA SER A 610 69.52 31.86 12.19
C SER A 610 68.55 30.70 11.79
N GLU A 611 68.00 30.48 10.57
CA GLU A 611 68.31 30.81 9.16
C GLU A 611 67.14 30.38 8.20
N ASN A 612 66.95 31.07 7.06
CA ASN A 612 66.39 30.74 5.68
C ASN A 612 65.30 29.63 5.44
N PHE A 613 64.13 29.92 4.80
CA PHE A 613 63.78 30.00 3.33
C PHE A 613 63.86 28.63 2.56
N ASP A 614 62.91 28.12 1.74
CA ASP A 614 61.92 28.74 0.83
C ASP A 614 60.89 27.70 0.22
N VAL A 615 59.76 28.21 -0.33
CA VAL A 615 58.82 27.68 -1.40
C VAL A 615 57.91 26.45 -1.10
N LYS A 616 56.56 26.37 -1.30
CA LYS A 616 55.41 27.15 -1.87
C LYS A 616 54.08 26.30 -1.64
N PRO A 617 52.83 26.71 -2.00
CA PRO A 617 52.02 27.80 -1.44
C PRO A 617 50.48 27.49 -1.31
N GLU A 618 49.72 28.54 -0.90
CA GLU A 618 48.32 28.91 -1.28
C GLU A 618 47.07 28.31 -0.56
N GLU A 619 46.61 29.01 0.50
CA GLU A 619 45.34 29.79 0.69
C GLU A 619 44.03 29.51 -0.14
N PRO A 620 42.84 30.05 0.25
CA PRO A 620 42.24 30.32 1.59
C PRO A 620 40.68 30.12 1.69
N SER A 621 40.12 30.45 2.88
CA SER A 621 38.82 31.15 3.11
C SER A 621 37.47 30.40 2.97
N CYS A 622 36.37 30.69 3.69
CA CYS A 622 36.05 31.21 5.03
C CYS A 622 34.50 31.26 5.16
N SER A 623 33.99 31.17 6.40
CA SER A 623 32.74 31.76 6.93
C SER A 623 31.34 31.14 6.69
N LYS A 624 30.62 31.14 7.81
CA LYS A 624 29.22 30.75 8.10
C LYS A 624 28.29 31.99 8.09
N VAL A 625 26.98 31.71 8.27
CA VAL A 625 25.91 32.42 9.04
C VAL A 625 24.74 32.90 8.14
N SER A 626 23.60 32.20 8.14
CA SER A 626 22.30 32.44 8.87
C SER A 626 21.44 33.56 8.27
N GLU A 627 20.18 33.30 7.86
CA GLU A 627 18.94 33.49 8.66
C GLU A 627 17.64 33.28 7.80
N LYS A 628 16.51 33.01 8.46
CA LYS A 628 15.14 32.60 7.99
C LYS A 628 14.25 33.80 7.47
N PRO A 629 12.89 33.72 7.43
CA PRO A 629 11.91 33.00 6.58
C PRO A 629 10.86 33.96 5.89
N LEU A 630 9.83 33.42 5.18
CA LEU A 630 8.37 33.69 5.33
C LEU A 630 7.53 33.68 4.01
N ALA A 631 6.32 33.10 4.12
CA ALA A 631 5.03 33.40 3.45
C ALA A 631 4.71 32.94 2.00
N ASP A 632 3.81 31.93 1.95
CA ASP A 632 2.48 31.87 1.31
C ASP A 632 2.21 32.57 -0.05
N THR A 633 1.72 31.78 -1.02
CA THR A 633 0.65 32.15 -1.98
C THR A 633 0.24 30.96 -2.87
N ARG A 634 -1.07 30.68 -2.92
CA ARG A 634 -1.81 30.03 -4.04
C ARG A 634 -1.77 30.93 -5.30
N PRO A 635 -1.93 30.46 -6.57
CA PRO A 635 -3.16 29.78 -7.05
C PRO A 635 -3.05 28.81 -8.27
N ASP A 636 -4.17 28.11 -8.53
CA ASP A 636 -4.84 27.67 -9.77
C ASP A 636 -4.11 27.28 -11.09
N ALA A 637 -4.48 26.06 -11.53
CA ALA A 637 -4.97 25.64 -12.87
C ALA A 637 -4.12 25.65 -14.16
N LYS A 638 -4.31 24.54 -14.91
CA LYS A 638 -4.16 24.25 -16.36
C LYS A 638 -2.86 23.60 -16.90
N SER A 639 -3.08 22.38 -17.39
CA SER A 639 -2.56 21.72 -18.61
C SER A 639 -1.07 21.88 -19.01
N GLU A 640 -0.33 20.77 -19.11
CA GLU A 640 -0.14 20.07 -20.39
C GLU A 640 0.72 18.81 -20.28
N LYS A 641 0.36 17.85 -21.13
CA LYS A 641 1.04 16.66 -21.65
C LYS A 641 2.57 16.57 -21.43
N LYS A 642 3.01 15.38 -21.00
CA LYS A 642 4.13 14.68 -21.66
C LYS A 642 4.08 13.16 -21.44
N LYS A 643 3.83 12.46 -22.56
CA LYS A 643 4.09 11.03 -22.75
C LYS A 643 5.59 10.78 -22.63
N LEU A 644 5.99 9.71 -21.95
CA LEU A 644 7.24 9.01 -22.26
C LEU A 644 7.01 7.50 -22.21
N THR A 645 6.82 6.93 -23.39
CA THR A 645 6.87 5.51 -23.73
C THR A 645 8.29 4.98 -23.54
N LYS A 646 8.47 3.91 -22.75
CA LYS A 646 9.60 2.98 -22.88
C LYS A 646 9.05 1.58 -23.15
N SER A 647 9.18 1.16 -24.40
CA SER A 647 9.05 -0.22 -24.85
C SER A 647 10.34 -0.96 -24.51
N HIS A 648 10.26 -2.13 -23.91
CA HIS A 648 11.37 -3.09 -23.83
C HIS A 648 11.05 -4.24 -24.78
N THR A 649 11.97 -4.46 -25.73
CA THR A 649 11.95 -5.58 -26.68
C THR A 649 12.83 -6.67 -26.08
N ILE A 650 12.23 -7.80 -25.71
CA ILE A 650 12.96 -8.99 -25.24
C ILE A 650 13.47 -9.74 -26.48
N THR A 651 14.75 -10.12 -26.47
CA THR A 651 15.39 -10.79 -27.61
C THR A 651 15.36 -12.31 -27.48
N TYR A 652 15.44 -13.02 -28.60
CA TYR A 652 15.35 -14.49 -28.71
C TYR A 652 16.40 -15.26 -27.87
N VAL A 653 17.46 -14.58 -27.43
CA VAL A 653 18.50 -15.14 -26.56
C VAL A 653 18.00 -15.30 -25.12
N ASP A 654 17.15 -14.39 -24.64
CA ASP A 654 16.59 -14.41 -23.28
C ASP A 654 15.61 -15.56 -23.05
N LEU A 655 14.95 -16.03 -24.13
CA LEU A 655 14.01 -17.15 -24.07
C LEU A 655 14.69 -18.51 -24.01
N LYS A 656 15.93 -18.61 -24.52
CA LYS A 656 16.68 -19.88 -24.56
C LYS A 656 17.30 -20.21 -23.21
N GLN A 657 17.78 -19.20 -22.49
CA GLN A 657 18.31 -19.32 -21.13
C GLN A 657 17.24 -19.81 -20.13
N ALA A 658 15.99 -19.33 -20.25
CA ALA A 658 14.89 -19.71 -19.36
C ALA A 658 14.34 -21.15 -19.60
N ILE A 659 14.59 -21.73 -20.77
CA ILE A 659 14.15 -23.09 -21.12
C ILE A 659 15.16 -24.14 -20.64
N ASP A 660 16.45 -23.81 -20.59
CA ASP A 660 17.49 -24.72 -20.12
C ASP A 660 17.50 -24.85 -18.58
N ASP A 661 17.04 -23.84 -17.84
CA ASP A 661 16.87 -23.88 -16.38
C ASP A 661 15.71 -24.79 -15.89
N LEU A 662 14.84 -25.25 -16.79
CA LEU A 662 13.68 -26.12 -16.46
C LEU A 662 13.96 -27.63 -16.60
N LYS A 663 15.20 -28.05 -16.90
CA LYS A 663 15.51 -29.45 -17.23
C LYS A 663 16.27 -30.27 -16.17
N GLU A 664 16.51 -29.78 -14.96
CA GLU A 664 17.12 -30.60 -13.89
C GLU A 664 16.10 -31.20 -12.91
N PRO A 665 16.09 -32.53 -12.71
CA PRO A 665 15.25 -33.18 -11.70
C PRO A 665 15.93 -33.18 -10.33
N ARG A 666 15.40 -32.42 -9.37
CA ARG A 666 15.79 -32.54 -7.95
C ARG A 666 14.93 -33.56 -7.22
N ASN A 667 15.51 -34.73 -6.97
CA ASN A 667 15.07 -35.68 -5.94
C ASN A 667 15.30 -35.07 -4.56
N HIS A 668 14.27 -34.88 -3.74
CA HIS A 668 14.43 -34.93 -2.28
C HIS A 668 13.17 -35.47 -1.59
N THR A 669 13.45 -36.45 -0.74
CA THR A 669 12.61 -37.22 0.19
C THR A 669 12.10 -36.36 1.34
N TRP A 670 10.83 -36.54 1.69
CA TRP A 670 10.20 -35.93 2.87
C TRP A 670 10.30 -36.87 4.08
N PHE A 671 10.73 -36.29 5.21
CA PHE A 671 10.36 -36.71 6.57
C PHE A 671 9.49 -35.61 7.16
#